data_AF-A0A8H6YPN6-F1
#
_entry.id   AF-A0A8H6YPN6-F1
#
_cell.length_a   1.000
_cell.length_b   1.000
_cell.length_c   1.000
_cell.angle_alpha   90.00
_cell.angle_beta   90.00
_cell.angle_gamma   90.00
#
_symmetry.space_group_name_H-M   'P 1'
#
loop_
_entity.id
_entity.type
_entity.pdbx_description
1 polymer ?
#
loop_
_entity_poly.entity_id
_entity_poly.type
_entity_poly.pdbx_seq_one_letter_code
_entity_poly.pdbx_strand_id
1 'polypeptide(L)'
;MAHPLYWLGKRFFYAIGNTSAVSLARDVTPDQDISLLLLGCGDPRNVLFTLFSEHETATRKLDFTCVDFEPAILARNVLLLSMVIDNRDAENIFDIFFHLYLEKESLALLVSQCRILLDASTTFQSWKESRYGSTLRMSTEHTLTELRRHWDYYAKMHTLPNPQLCTIVAEFKAVLTEYQTQYHRSRSRVYSHTSRSAGPLMLYATEMLSDCYHDFWEYGTTFISPSRRSAANLLNPTFVYTQLGVGCHVHYGSDPVMPFHLAPIFGNLDTVPTRLDIMNGIRTQFREWCSAFRRYHQRSLCIVRVFFADAIFGARALQFRKESGGVQTRIFVCHWRAETITLDKEEYKQAPLTFDVVDTSNLDDYIGLLNVLTISIPLLSGSGNGVLYLESLLIQGHADNAPKDLTKRFHADLTVMTVLFHLCPVDFIAGYSTRSNIHELPAYRLFRERPPVVDSRQLGTFLYDLYHALFEEEDSLTFQQRHPNDHLNALISDNRAPYSRESFVLLLKFIRGRLQIPRDQWIAVLDRFFDLQSSDSSMKMDTIHFHDLCALLHFHGVHSMDVYRWDNLASVGIFHAWAKVPPIVRVFLTVPRQKLGVLAGATPVLQAGMRGPWMHNLFSVHAAFGILSVMGTPANPKASFEEDPKRFHGTKPLVISFVMPAMLLTGDGPGYDLPSSILVVLAVKNNPINSILYGSKLGPHLEIHYAALFDKESVLVLPEQPLPSGFSTNMNIPSASGQIGSRGPISANFNDECDLMESFSAKITVEDGLAKAALRSSGAVTVHQFSHNIIQLVLGGRTQEVGFPFPIVGAQHRLRLARKSLWIEIIVPLRSSFTQGGVDINPFPIALDLVPWSVHRLNLERLPVLNLKSSKLDQWLNVHVTAAFSVREARARKDKGTDAMMFVKNTIHSIIVQASGIQPKGSSPHRIFTLLDKATNNCDTVLLVDQLRFDLSAHTIVCDGFVLPLSDERMMEMIMINEQNLAKLLGQARQIPVEPGEVKSWKQLLPVLVERCRTWKHRDSCQYANEGRVPLTTEMEFIPLCACGEGQDVQRMHDVPLWKPFAKYCTRIALSPLFAVSYVENVGRKDRSCCVCRAKAPFTCPKCKKDRYCSTACQKKDWDRHRERHHNYWEK
;
A
#
# COMPACT_ATOMS: atom_id res chain seq x y z
N MET A 1 -5.98 -0.12 -15.72
CA MET A 1 -6.95 -0.74 -14.79
C MET A 1 -8.32 -0.09 -14.89
N ALA A 2 -9.33 -0.83 -14.42
CA ALA A 2 -10.75 -0.51 -14.41
C ALA A 2 -11.40 -1.18 -13.20
N HIS A 3 -12.58 -0.71 -12.81
CA HIS A 3 -13.30 -1.11 -11.61
C HIS A 3 -14.78 -1.35 -11.97
N PRO A 4 -15.47 -2.36 -11.39
CA PRO A 4 -16.89 -2.59 -11.69
C PRO A 4 -17.79 -1.40 -11.32
N LEU A 5 -18.90 -1.26 -12.05
CA LEU A 5 -19.90 -0.21 -11.80
C LEU A 5 -20.88 -0.64 -10.70
N TYR A 6 -20.61 -0.27 -9.46
CA TYR A 6 -21.53 -0.51 -8.34
C TYR A 6 -22.61 0.56 -8.25
N TRP A 7 -23.87 0.15 -8.08
CA TRP A 7 -24.96 1.07 -7.73
C TRP A 7 -24.73 1.72 -6.36
N LEU A 8 -25.01 3.02 -6.24
CA LEU A 8 -24.76 3.78 -5.03
C LEU A 8 -25.91 3.68 -4.02
N GLY A 9 -25.92 2.59 -3.25
CA GLY A 9 -26.64 2.48 -1.98
C GLY A 9 -25.95 3.28 -0.86
N LYS A 10 -25.85 2.69 0.35
CA LYS A 10 -25.23 3.34 1.52
C LYS A 10 -23.70 3.41 1.39
N ARG A 11 -23.18 4.44 0.70
CA ARG A 11 -21.77 4.87 0.80
C ARG A 11 -21.55 5.75 2.04
N PHE A 12 -20.29 5.82 2.48
CA PHE A 12 -19.86 6.61 3.63
C PHE A 12 -18.87 7.71 3.25
N PHE A 13 -18.83 8.77 4.06
CA PHE A 13 -17.95 9.92 3.95
C PHE A 13 -16.81 9.79 4.99
N TYR A 14 -15.59 9.57 4.50
CA TYR A 14 -14.38 9.37 5.30
C TYR A 14 -13.71 10.72 5.64
N ALA A 15 -14.44 11.55 6.39
CA ALA A 15 -14.03 12.90 6.77
C ALA A 15 -12.79 12.96 7.68
N ILE A 16 -12.53 11.88 8.42
CA ILE A 16 -11.39 11.71 9.32
C ILE A 16 -10.74 10.37 8.98
N GLY A 17 -9.42 10.35 8.86
CA GLY A 17 -8.63 9.18 8.52
C GLY A 17 -8.63 8.11 9.62
N ASN A 18 -8.61 6.86 9.20
CA ASN A 18 -8.76 5.66 10.04
C ASN A 18 -7.43 5.01 10.46
N THR A 19 -6.33 5.76 10.38
CA THR A 19 -4.96 5.33 10.75
C THR A 19 -4.21 6.53 11.36
N SER A 20 -3.22 6.31 12.23
CA SER A 20 -2.39 7.42 12.72
C SER A 20 -1.52 7.99 11.61
N ALA A 21 -1.14 9.26 11.69
CA ALA A 21 -0.29 9.91 10.71
C ALA A 21 1.05 9.19 10.51
N VAL A 22 1.59 9.23 9.28
CA VAL A 22 2.90 8.67 8.95
C VAL A 22 3.74 9.67 8.16
N SER A 23 5.05 9.71 8.43
CA SER A 23 5.97 10.52 7.62
C SER A 23 6.18 9.82 6.28
N LEU A 24 5.84 10.50 5.19
CA LEU A 24 5.98 9.98 3.83
C LEU A 24 7.43 10.10 3.31
N ALA A 25 8.23 10.98 3.92
CA ALA A 25 9.64 11.22 3.58
C ALA A 25 10.63 10.28 4.31
N ARG A 26 10.13 9.27 5.02
CA ARG A 26 10.92 8.40 5.92
C ARG A 26 11.93 7.50 5.21
N ASP A 27 11.67 7.10 3.97
CA ASP A 27 12.52 6.16 3.21
C ASP A 27 13.33 6.88 2.11
N VAL A 28 13.54 8.21 2.25
CA VAL A 28 14.16 9.10 1.25
C VAL A 28 15.29 9.94 1.87
N THR A 29 16.43 10.10 1.20
CA THR A 29 17.58 10.88 1.71
C THR A 29 17.20 12.32 2.10
N PRO A 30 17.79 12.91 3.16
CA PRO A 30 17.39 14.22 3.68
C PRO A 30 17.89 15.37 2.79
N ASP A 31 18.72 15.06 1.80
CA ASP A 31 19.52 16.00 1.03
C ASP A 31 18.89 16.43 -0.29
N GLN A 32 17.85 15.72 -0.72
CA GLN A 32 17.12 15.93 -1.97
C GLN A 32 15.67 16.39 -1.71
N ASP A 33 15.15 17.18 -2.64
CA ASP A 33 13.72 17.49 -2.76
C ASP A 33 12.92 16.21 -3.05
N ILE A 34 11.63 16.20 -2.70
CA ILE A 34 10.77 15.02 -2.89
C ILE A 34 9.50 15.40 -3.66
N SER A 35 9.20 14.63 -4.71
CA SER A 35 7.89 14.61 -5.36
C SER A 35 7.06 13.45 -4.79
N LEU A 36 5.91 13.75 -4.17
CA LEU A 36 5.02 12.76 -3.54
C LEU A 36 3.67 12.71 -4.26
N LEU A 37 3.14 11.50 -4.48
CA LEU A 37 1.77 11.27 -4.97
C LEU A 37 0.97 10.54 -3.89
N LEU A 38 -0.15 11.10 -3.47
CA LEU A 38 -1.07 10.50 -2.49
C LEU A 38 -2.36 10.11 -3.24
N LEU A 39 -2.51 8.83 -3.56
CA LEU A 39 -3.70 8.27 -4.19
C LEU A 39 -4.72 7.87 -3.11
N GLY A 40 -5.89 8.52 -3.10
CA GLY A 40 -6.87 8.37 -2.01
C GLY A 40 -6.38 9.08 -0.75
N CYS A 41 -6.00 10.36 -0.89
CA CYS A 41 -5.23 11.07 0.14
C CYS A 41 -5.96 11.22 1.48
N GLY A 42 -7.31 11.26 1.50
CA GLY A 42 -8.07 11.48 2.72
C GLY A 42 -7.76 12.85 3.35
N ASP A 43 -7.73 12.91 4.68
CA ASP A 43 -7.37 14.11 5.43
C ASP A 43 -5.86 14.50 5.31
N PRO A 44 -5.44 15.71 5.71
CA PRO A 44 -4.07 16.16 5.47
C PRO A 44 -3.06 15.67 6.52
N ARG A 45 -3.40 14.69 7.38
CA ARG A 45 -2.54 14.32 8.54
C ARG A 45 -1.15 13.85 8.12
N ASN A 46 -1.04 13.07 7.04
CA ASN A 46 0.25 12.59 6.53
C ASN A 46 1.11 13.74 5.97
N VAL A 47 0.49 14.74 5.32
CA VAL A 47 1.20 15.95 4.85
C VAL A 47 1.71 16.76 6.04
N LEU A 48 0.83 17.06 7.01
CA LEU A 48 1.15 17.83 8.21
C LEU A 48 2.24 17.16 9.06
N PHE A 49 2.12 15.85 9.30
CA PHE A 49 3.08 15.08 10.10
C PHE A 49 4.42 14.85 9.37
N THR A 50 4.42 14.69 8.04
CA THR A 50 5.68 14.64 7.27
C THR A 50 6.47 15.93 7.48
N LEU A 51 5.86 17.10 7.29
CA LEU A 51 6.52 18.40 7.48
C LEU A 51 6.94 18.67 8.93
N PHE A 52 6.21 18.13 9.91
CA PHE A 52 6.63 18.13 11.32
C PHE A 52 7.85 17.22 11.55
N SER A 53 7.90 16.05 10.93
CA SER A 53 9.01 15.09 11.09
C SER A 53 10.35 15.63 10.59
N GLU A 54 10.33 16.59 9.67
CA GLU A 54 11.53 17.25 9.16
C GLU A 54 12.31 18.04 10.22
N HIS A 55 13.62 18.19 9.98
CA HIS A 55 14.50 18.95 10.86
C HIS A 55 14.15 20.46 10.85
N GLU A 56 14.37 21.15 11.97
CA GLU A 56 14.07 22.59 12.15
C GLU A 56 14.67 23.48 11.03
N THR A 57 15.87 23.11 10.58
CA THR A 57 16.67 23.79 9.57
C THR A 57 16.60 23.14 8.19
N ALA A 58 15.72 22.15 7.97
CA ALA A 58 15.58 21.50 6.68
C ALA A 58 15.23 22.52 5.57
N THR A 59 15.89 22.36 4.42
CA THR A 59 15.79 23.23 3.24
C THR A 59 15.28 22.51 2.00
N ARG A 60 15.04 21.19 2.06
CA ARG A 60 14.46 20.44 0.94
C ARG A 60 13.01 20.85 0.69
N LYS A 61 12.61 20.89 -0.57
CA LYS A 61 11.23 21.10 -1.01
C LYS A 61 10.46 19.78 -0.96
N LEU A 62 9.21 19.83 -0.52
CA LEU A 62 8.26 18.72 -0.62
C LEU A 62 7.06 19.14 -1.50
N ASP A 63 6.83 18.39 -2.58
CA ASP A 63 5.79 18.66 -3.57
C ASP A 63 4.77 17.51 -3.58
N PHE A 64 3.69 17.66 -2.81
CA PHE A 64 2.63 16.68 -2.64
C PHE A 64 1.55 16.84 -3.72
N THR A 65 1.21 15.77 -4.42
CA THR A 65 0.04 15.71 -5.31
C THR A 65 -1.02 14.81 -4.66
N CYS A 66 -2.08 15.44 -4.15
CA CYS A 66 -3.14 14.80 -3.38
C CYS A 66 -4.35 14.52 -4.28
N VAL A 67 -4.59 13.25 -4.58
CA VAL A 67 -5.71 12.76 -5.40
C VAL A 67 -6.79 12.17 -4.50
N ASP A 68 -8.03 12.65 -4.63
CA ASP A 68 -9.19 12.05 -3.97
C ASP A 68 -10.44 12.14 -4.85
N PHE A 69 -11.34 11.17 -4.71
CA PHE A 69 -12.57 11.09 -5.48
C PHE A 69 -13.71 11.93 -4.87
N GLU A 70 -13.59 12.34 -3.59
CA GLU A 70 -14.59 13.15 -2.90
C GLU A 70 -14.10 14.61 -2.74
N PRO A 71 -14.57 15.56 -3.58
CA PRO A 71 -14.19 16.98 -3.47
C PRO A 71 -14.55 17.61 -2.11
N ALA A 72 -15.49 17.05 -1.33
CA ALA A 72 -15.72 17.50 0.05
C ALA A 72 -14.51 17.23 0.99
N ILE A 73 -13.75 16.15 0.78
CA ILE A 73 -12.49 15.91 1.50
C ILE A 73 -11.48 16.99 1.11
N LEU A 74 -11.27 17.17 -0.19
CA LEU A 74 -10.31 18.13 -0.73
C LEU A 74 -10.64 19.59 -0.35
N ALA A 75 -11.92 19.96 -0.34
CA ALA A 75 -12.40 21.27 0.10
C ALA A 75 -12.14 21.51 1.60
N ARG A 76 -12.29 20.48 2.44
CA ARG A 76 -11.94 20.53 3.87
C ARG A 76 -10.43 20.63 4.09
N ASN A 77 -9.63 19.92 3.30
CA ASN A 77 -8.17 19.97 3.39
C ASN A 77 -7.64 21.37 3.06
N VAL A 78 -8.10 21.97 1.96
CA VAL A 78 -7.72 23.35 1.59
C VAL A 78 -8.26 24.37 2.59
N LEU A 79 -9.48 24.16 3.13
CA LEU A 79 -10.02 25.00 4.21
C LEU A 79 -9.11 25.00 5.44
N LEU A 80 -8.72 23.82 5.95
CA LEU A 80 -7.78 23.68 7.07
C LEU A 80 -6.45 24.37 6.77
N LEU A 81 -5.80 24.02 5.65
CA LEU A 81 -4.47 24.54 5.32
C LEU A 81 -4.47 26.06 5.09
N SER A 82 -5.55 26.62 4.54
CA SER A 82 -5.70 28.08 4.41
C SER A 82 -5.81 28.79 5.76
N MET A 83 -6.52 28.23 6.75
CA MET A 83 -6.55 28.78 8.12
C MET A 83 -5.19 28.71 8.81
N VAL A 84 -4.39 27.66 8.53
CA VAL A 84 -3.02 27.54 9.02
C VAL A 84 -2.12 28.61 8.39
N ILE A 85 -2.23 28.87 7.08
CA ILE A 85 -1.57 29.96 6.35
C ILE A 85 -1.95 31.34 6.92
N ASP A 86 -3.24 31.53 7.23
CA ASP A 86 -3.78 32.77 7.79
C ASP A 86 -3.53 32.95 9.29
N ASN A 87 -2.68 32.10 9.89
CA ASN A 87 -2.30 32.16 11.31
C ASN A 87 -3.52 32.20 12.26
N ARG A 88 -4.61 31.50 11.91
CA ARG A 88 -5.78 31.37 12.79
C ARG A 88 -5.47 30.38 13.93
N ASP A 89 -6.24 30.49 15.00
CA ASP A 89 -6.06 29.69 16.22
C ASP A 89 -6.22 28.18 15.93
N ALA A 90 -5.29 27.38 16.47
CA ALA A 90 -5.23 25.95 16.25
C ALA A 90 -6.36 25.18 16.93
N GLU A 91 -6.90 25.67 18.06
CA GLU A 91 -8.01 25.00 18.75
C GLU A 91 -9.30 25.14 17.94
N ASN A 92 -9.61 26.36 17.47
CA ASN A 92 -10.73 26.58 16.56
C ASN A 92 -10.57 25.85 15.22
N ILE A 93 -9.35 25.75 14.65
CA ILE A 93 -9.11 24.92 13.45
C ILE A 93 -9.37 23.44 13.73
N PHE A 94 -8.94 22.91 14.88
CA PHE A 94 -9.20 21.54 15.30
C PHE A 94 -10.71 21.28 15.42
N ASP A 95 -11.41 22.15 16.14
CA ASP A 95 -12.85 22.04 16.39
C ASP A 95 -13.63 22.08 15.04
N ILE A 96 -13.27 23.00 14.11
CA ILE A 96 -13.82 23.05 12.75
C ILE A 96 -13.61 21.77 11.94
N PHE A 97 -12.43 21.12 12.05
CA PHE A 97 -12.12 19.98 11.20
C PHE A 97 -12.66 18.66 11.75
N PHE A 98 -12.66 18.48 13.08
CA PHE A 98 -12.92 17.20 13.73
C PHE A 98 -14.31 17.08 14.39
N HIS A 99 -15.04 18.16 14.67
CA HIS A 99 -16.34 18.08 15.35
C HIS A 99 -17.54 18.17 14.40
N LEU A 100 -18.57 17.38 14.68
CA LEU A 100 -19.84 17.38 13.95
C LEU A 100 -20.74 18.58 14.33
N TYR A 101 -20.57 19.11 15.54
CA TYR A 101 -21.19 20.37 15.98
C TYR A 101 -20.13 21.37 16.44
N LEU A 102 -20.40 22.66 16.21
CA LEU A 102 -19.49 23.76 16.50
C LEU A 102 -20.10 24.73 17.51
N GLU A 103 -19.24 25.40 18.27
CA GLU A 103 -19.58 26.62 18.98
C GLU A 103 -19.68 27.80 18.00
N LYS A 104 -20.36 28.88 18.40
CA LYS A 104 -20.64 30.05 17.55
C LYS A 104 -19.37 30.71 16.98
N GLU A 105 -18.28 30.72 17.74
CA GLU A 105 -16.99 31.28 17.32
C GLU A 105 -16.38 30.48 16.17
N SER A 106 -16.26 29.16 16.33
CA SER A 106 -15.65 28.27 15.35
C SER A 106 -16.48 28.21 14.06
N LEU A 107 -17.82 28.29 14.14
CA LEU A 107 -18.66 28.47 12.96
C LEU A 107 -18.43 29.83 12.27
N ALA A 108 -18.29 30.92 13.03
CA ALA A 108 -18.01 32.24 12.45
C ALA A 108 -16.64 32.28 11.76
N LEU A 109 -15.62 31.60 12.31
CA LEU A 109 -14.32 31.40 11.68
C LEU A 109 -14.44 30.61 10.37
N LEU A 110 -15.16 29.47 10.38
CA LEU A 110 -15.43 28.66 9.18
C LEU A 110 -16.07 29.50 8.07
N VAL A 111 -17.13 30.25 8.39
CA VAL A 111 -17.86 31.07 7.41
C VAL A 111 -17.00 32.24 6.92
N SER A 112 -16.22 32.87 7.80
CA SER A 112 -15.21 33.89 7.42
C SER A 112 -14.20 33.32 6.42
N GLN A 113 -13.64 32.15 6.70
CA GLN A 113 -12.62 31.55 5.85
C GLN A 113 -13.19 31.11 4.50
N CYS A 114 -14.38 30.50 4.49
CA CYS A 114 -15.03 30.11 3.24
C CYS A 114 -15.26 31.32 2.32
N ARG A 115 -15.63 32.49 2.87
CA ARG A 115 -15.75 33.74 2.08
C ARG A 115 -14.43 34.18 1.46
N ILE A 116 -13.34 34.21 2.24
CA ILE A 116 -12.00 34.57 1.72
C ILE A 116 -11.58 33.61 0.57
N LEU A 117 -11.87 32.32 0.70
CA LEU A 117 -11.62 31.33 -0.36
C LEU A 117 -12.53 31.54 -1.58
N LEU A 118 -13.78 31.97 -1.39
CA LEU A 118 -14.72 32.34 -2.47
C LEU A 118 -14.34 33.65 -3.18
N ASP A 119 -13.61 34.56 -2.53
CA ASP A 119 -13.08 35.75 -3.18
C ASP A 119 -11.83 35.41 -4.00
N ALA A 120 -10.91 34.62 -3.43
CA ALA A 120 -9.69 34.16 -4.10
C ALA A 120 -9.96 33.25 -5.33
N SER A 121 -10.93 32.35 -5.24
CA SER A 121 -11.23 31.34 -6.29
C SER A 121 -12.23 31.80 -7.36
N THR A 122 -12.38 33.11 -7.60
CA THR A 122 -13.32 33.64 -8.61
C THR A 122 -12.98 33.20 -10.04
N THR A 123 -11.70 33.00 -10.34
CA THR A 123 -11.19 32.36 -11.56
C THR A 123 -10.02 31.45 -11.23
N PHE A 124 -9.59 30.61 -12.18
CA PHE A 124 -8.39 29.80 -12.01
C PHE A 124 -7.11 30.65 -11.89
N GLN A 125 -7.06 31.81 -12.55
CA GLN A 125 -5.93 32.72 -12.49
C GLN A 125 -5.88 33.51 -11.17
N SER A 126 -7.02 34.02 -10.68
CA SER A 126 -7.08 34.70 -9.37
C SER A 126 -6.69 33.76 -8.22
N TRP A 127 -6.96 32.46 -8.34
CA TRP A 127 -6.48 31.48 -7.37
C TRP A 127 -4.95 31.36 -7.39
N LYS A 128 -4.32 31.27 -8.58
CA LYS A 128 -2.86 31.23 -8.75
C LYS A 128 -2.17 32.48 -8.20
N GLU A 129 -2.78 33.65 -8.40
CA GLU A 129 -2.29 34.95 -7.93
C GLU A 129 -2.59 35.22 -6.44
N SER A 130 -3.51 34.45 -5.85
CA SER A 130 -3.84 34.57 -4.43
C SER A 130 -2.67 34.15 -3.53
N ARG A 131 -2.69 34.64 -2.28
CA ARG A 131 -1.74 34.25 -1.22
C ARG A 131 -1.69 32.74 -0.91
N TYR A 132 -2.67 31.97 -1.40
CA TYR A 132 -2.69 30.51 -1.26
C TYR A 132 -2.07 29.80 -2.47
N GLY A 133 -2.14 30.39 -3.66
CA GLY A 133 -1.86 29.72 -4.95
C GLY A 133 -0.42 29.25 -5.15
N SER A 134 0.55 29.80 -4.41
CA SER A 134 1.94 29.35 -4.44
C SER A 134 2.12 27.94 -3.83
N THR A 135 1.43 27.67 -2.72
CA THR A 135 1.48 26.41 -1.95
C THR A 135 0.29 25.50 -2.24
N LEU A 136 -0.95 26.01 -2.20
CA LEU A 136 -2.18 25.24 -2.40
C LEU A 136 -2.57 25.28 -3.88
N ARG A 137 -2.03 24.36 -4.66
CA ARG A 137 -2.17 24.32 -6.13
C ARG A 137 -3.33 23.44 -6.57
N MET A 138 -3.80 23.63 -7.80
CA MET A 138 -4.94 22.89 -8.38
C MET A 138 -4.50 22.19 -9.66
N SER A 139 -4.81 20.90 -9.82
CA SER A 139 -4.42 20.12 -11.01
C SER A 139 -5.29 20.39 -12.24
N THR A 140 -6.54 20.81 -12.02
CA THR A 140 -7.53 21.10 -13.07
C THR A 140 -8.41 22.27 -12.65
N GLU A 141 -8.97 23.01 -13.60
CA GLU A 141 -9.95 24.06 -13.30
C GLU A 141 -11.22 23.49 -12.66
N HIS A 142 -11.68 22.31 -13.12
CA HIS A 142 -12.82 21.59 -12.53
C HIS A 142 -12.62 21.27 -11.03
N THR A 143 -11.39 20.97 -10.60
CA THR A 143 -11.07 20.81 -9.17
C THR A 143 -11.35 22.10 -8.40
N LEU A 144 -10.90 23.26 -8.89
CA LEU A 144 -11.19 24.54 -8.24
C LEU A 144 -12.70 24.83 -8.21
N THR A 145 -13.42 24.55 -9.31
CA THR A 145 -14.87 24.74 -9.41
C THR A 145 -15.65 23.93 -8.39
N GLU A 146 -15.35 22.63 -8.22
CA GLU A 146 -16.04 21.80 -7.23
C GLU A 146 -15.66 22.19 -5.79
N LEU A 147 -14.38 22.52 -5.51
CA LEU A 147 -13.97 23.02 -4.20
C LEU A 147 -14.70 24.32 -3.83
N ARG A 148 -14.77 25.27 -4.78
CA ARG A 148 -15.55 26.51 -4.67
C ARG A 148 -17.01 26.23 -4.33
N ARG A 149 -17.65 25.28 -5.01
CA ARG A 149 -19.05 24.88 -4.78
C ARG A 149 -19.27 24.36 -3.34
N HIS A 150 -18.32 23.61 -2.80
CA HIS A 150 -18.41 23.13 -1.41
C HIS A 150 -18.22 24.28 -0.39
N TRP A 151 -17.26 25.20 -0.59
CA TRP A 151 -17.11 26.37 0.29
C TRP A 151 -18.33 27.31 0.26
N ASP A 152 -19.01 27.44 -0.88
CA ASP A 152 -20.25 28.21 -1.02
C ASP A 152 -21.37 27.63 -0.16
N TYR A 153 -21.56 26.31 -0.19
CA TYR A 153 -22.51 25.63 0.70
C TYR A 153 -22.13 25.80 2.18
N TYR A 154 -20.84 25.67 2.51
CA TYR A 154 -20.35 25.83 3.89
C TYR A 154 -20.60 27.25 4.42
N ALA A 155 -20.41 28.28 3.59
CA ALA A 155 -20.70 29.66 3.94
C ALA A 155 -22.20 30.00 4.05
N LYS A 156 -23.08 29.20 3.42
CA LYS A 156 -24.52 29.49 3.29
C LYS A 156 -25.46 28.60 4.11
N MET A 157 -25.05 27.42 4.60
CA MET A 157 -25.96 26.46 5.25
C MET A 157 -26.80 27.08 6.38
N HIS A 158 -26.18 27.84 7.29
CA HIS A 158 -26.86 28.51 8.40
C HIS A 158 -27.63 29.79 8.00
N THR A 159 -27.75 30.07 6.69
CA THR A 159 -28.59 31.12 6.11
C THR A 159 -29.70 30.56 5.20
N LEU A 160 -29.83 29.23 5.12
CA LEU A 160 -30.93 28.57 4.40
C LEU A 160 -32.29 28.87 5.10
N PRO A 161 -33.42 28.85 4.35
CA PRO A 161 -34.75 28.95 4.93
C PRO A 161 -34.96 27.91 6.04
N ASN A 162 -35.51 28.34 7.19
CA ASN A 162 -35.66 27.51 8.39
C ASN A 162 -36.18 26.08 8.12
N PRO A 163 -37.21 25.81 7.28
CA PRO A 163 -37.65 24.45 7.00
C PRO A 163 -36.54 23.55 6.43
N GLN A 164 -35.72 24.07 5.51
CA GLN A 164 -34.63 23.31 4.89
C GLN A 164 -33.52 22.99 5.89
N LEU A 165 -33.13 23.99 6.71
CA LEU A 165 -32.13 23.79 7.76
C LEU A 165 -32.63 22.81 8.83
N CYS A 166 -33.91 22.88 9.20
CA CYS A 166 -34.54 21.93 10.12
C CYS A 166 -34.53 20.49 9.57
N THR A 167 -34.81 20.27 8.28
CA THR A 167 -34.71 18.94 7.66
C THR A 167 -33.29 18.38 7.76
N ILE A 168 -32.27 19.15 7.35
CA ILE A 168 -30.86 18.73 7.41
C ILE A 168 -30.44 18.37 8.84
N VAL A 169 -30.82 19.19 9.82
CA VAL A 169 -30.50 18.94 11.24
C VAL A 169 -31.28 17.73 11.80
N ALA A 170 -32.51 17.48 11.36
CA ALA A 170 -33.29 16.32 11.77
C ALA A 170 -32.71 15.00 11.22
N GLU A 171 -32.34 14.97 9.94
CA GLU A 171 -31.67 13.83 9.30
C GLU A 171 -30.33 13.53 9.97
N PHE A 172 -29.52 14.56 10.27
CA PHE A 172 -28.24 14.38 10.94
C PHE A 172 -28.39 13.84 12.36
N LYS A 173 -29.38 14.33 13.11
CA LYS A 173 -29.72 13.80 14.45
C LYS A 173 -30.24 12.36 14.39
N ALA A 174 -31.04 12.00 13.39
CA ALA A 174 -31.56 10.64 13.25
C ALA A 174 -30.45 9.58 13.14
N VAL A 175 -29.37 9.87 12.40
CA VAL A 175 -28.21 8.96 12.28
C VAL A 175 -27.45 8.83 13.60
N LEU A 176 -27.28 9.92 14.36
CA LEU A 176 -26.66 9.87 15.70
C LEU A 176 -27.52 9.09 16.68
N THR A 177 -28.84 9.28 16.67
CA THR A 177 -29.77 8.50 17.50
C THR A 177 -29.85 7.03 17.09
N GLU A 178 -29.69 6.69 15.81
CA GLU A 178 -29.50 5.31 15.35
C GLU A 178 -28.26 4.69 16.00
N TYR A 179 -27.11 5.38 15.93
CA TYR A 179 -25.85 4.93 16.56
C TYR A 179 -26.00 4.74 18.07
N GLN A 180 -26.53 5.74 18.79
CA GLN A 180 -26.78 5.68 20.24
C GLN A 180 -27.67 4.48 20.60
N THR A 181 -28.74 4.26 19.82
CA THR A 181 -29.65 3.12 20.01
C THR A 181 -28.97 1.77 19.78
N GLN A 182 -28.12 1.65 18.75
CA GLN A 182 -27.33 0.45 18.52
C GLN A 182 -26.34 0.19 19.67
N TYR A 183 -25.61 1.23 20.09
CA TYR A 183 -24.60 1.13 21.14
C TYR A 183 -25.18 0.73 22.50
N HIS A 184 -26.27 1.38 22.96
CA HIS A 184 -26.89 1.04 24.24
C HIS A 184 -27.48 -0.38 24.28
N ARG A 185 -27.86 -0.95 23.13
CA ARG A 185 -28.24 -2.37 22.99
C ARG A 185 -27.02 -3.30 23.06
N SER A 186 -25.86 -2.88 22.57
CA SER A 186 -24.62 -3.68 22.50
C SER A 186 -23.59 -3.28 23.57
N ARG A 187 -24.02 -3.16 24.82
CA ARG A 187 -23.31 -2.55 25.97
C ARG A 187 -21.96 -3.18 26.39
N SER A 188 -21.41 -4.09 25.60
CA SER A 188 -20.12 -4.77 25.75
C SER A 188 -19.17 -4.60 24.55
N ARG A 189 -19.53 -3.78 23.54
CA ARG A 189 -18.69 -3.54 22.36
C ARG A 189 -17.51 -2.62 22.66
N VAL A 190 -16.38 -3.24 22.95
CA VAL A 190 -15.05 -2.61 22.94
C VAL A 190 -14.57 -2.43 21.49
N TYR A 191 -14.28 -1.20 21.08
CA TYR A 191 -13.88 -0.88 19.70
C TYR A 191 -12.36 -0.92 19.51
N SER A 192 -11.79 -2.12 19.35
CA SER A 192 -10.33 -2.34 19.23
C SER A 192 -9.61 -1.58 18.10
N HIS A 193 -10.31 -1.00 17.13
CA HIS A 193 -9.68 -0.19 16.08
C HIS A 193 -9.20 1.16 16.59
N THR A 194 -9.87 1.77 17.58
CA THR A 194 -9.57 3.12 18.13
C THR A 194 -8.21 3.20 18.80
N SER A 195 -7.63 2.06 19.20
CA SER A 195 -6.37 1.97 19.93
C SER A 195 -5.14 1.63 19.09
N ARG A 196 -5.27 1.45 17.76
CA ARG A 196 -4.13 1.18 16.86
C ARG A 196 -3.01 2.21 17.01
N SER A 197 -3.37 3.50 17.12
CA SER A 197 -2.43 4.62 17.27
C SER A 197 -1.70 4.68 18.63
N ALA A 198 -2.04 3.80 19.58
CA ALA A 198 -1.24 3.54 20.79
C ALA A 198 -0.17 2.45 20.59
N GLY A 199 -0.13 1.78 19.43
CA GLY A 199 0.91 0.85 19.01
C GLY A 199 1.20 -0.27 20.04
N PRO A 200 2.41 -0.33 20.64
CA PRO A 200 2.73 -1.34 21.64
C PRO A 200 1.83 -1.30 22.89
N LEU A 201 1.12 -0.19 23.11
CA LEU A 201 0.21 0.03 24.24
C LEU A 201 -1.27 -0.10 23.86
N MET A 202 -1.59 -0.52 22.61
CA MET A 202 -2.95 -0.75 22.11
C MET A 202 -3.86 -1.44 23.13
N LEU A 203 -3.41 -2.55 23.72
CA LEU A 203 -4.19 -3.33 24.69
C LEU A 203 -4.54 -2.55 25.98
N TYR A 204 -3.66 -1.66 26.44
CA TYR A 204 -3.90 -0.80 27.62
C TYR A 204 -4.78 0.41 27.28
N ALA A 205 -4.69 0.91 26.05
CA ALA A 205 -5.41 2.09 25.60
C ALA A 205 -6.85 1.79 25.14
N THR A 206 -7.12 0.53 24.78
CA THR A 206 -8.37 0.08 24.13
C THR A 206 -9.66 0.48 24.86
N GLU A 207 -9.72 0.38 26.18
CA GLU A 207 -10.93 0.76 26.94
C GLU A 207 -11.17 2.28 26.90
N MET A 208 -10.17 3.07 27.31
CA MET A 208 -10.25 4.54 27.35
C MET A 208 -10.47 5.18 25.98
N LEU A 209 -9.97 4.57 24.89
CA LEU A 209 -10.16 5.07 23.53
C LEU A 209 -11.50 4.65 22.92
N SER A 210 -12.00 3.45 23.26
CA SER A 210 -13.41 3.08 22.98
C SER A 210 -14.38 4.05 23.66
N ASP A 211 -14.04 4.53 24.87
CA ASP A 211 -14.75 5.57 25.62
C ASP A 211 -14.68 6.96 24.94
N CYS A 212 -13.50 7.39 24.48
CA CYS A 212 -13.35 8.68 23.77
C CYS A 212 -14.11 8.70 22.44
N TYR A 213 -14.09 7.59 21.71
CA TYR A 213 -14.87 7.39 20.49
C TYR A 213 -16.39 7.36 20.78
N HIS A 214 -16.83 6.76 21.89
CA HIS A 214 -18.23 6.83 22.31
C HIS A 214 -18.67 8.27 22.65
N ASP A 215 -17.88 9.02 23.43
CA ASP A 215 -18.16 10.44 23.72
C ASP A 215 -18.31 11.25 22.42
N PHE A 216 -17.43 11.04 21.44
CA PHE A 216 -17.51 11.71 20.14
C PHE A 216 -18.83 11.40 19.41
N TRP A 217 -19.28 10.14 19.38
CA TRP A 217 -20.55 9.78 18.74
C TRP A 217 -21.81 10.08 19.58
N GLU A 218 -21.69 10.28 20.89
CA GLU A 218 -22.81 10.72 21.73
C GLU A 218 -23.05 12.24 21.59
N TYR A 219 -21.99 13.05 21.62
CA TYR A 219 -22.06 14.52 21.66
C TYR A 219 -21.69 15.21 20.34
N GLY A 220 -21.17 14.48 19.35
CA GLY A 220 -20.65 15.03 18.09
C GLY A 220 -19.40 15.93 18.24
N THR A 221 -18.75 15.94 19.40
CA THR A 221 -17.60 16.79 19.72
C THR A 221 -16.60 16.06 20.60
N THR A 222 -15.36 16.56 20.72
CA THR A 222 -14.38 16.04 21.68
C THR A 222 -14.30 16.85 22.98
N PHE A 223 -15.28 17.71 23.25
CA PHE A 223 -15.30 18.50 24.48
C PHE A 223 -15.60 17.62 25.70
N ILE A 224 -14.92 17.90 26.81
CA ILE A 224 -15.13 17.21 28.10
C ILE A 224 -16.06 18.02 29.00
N SER A 225 -16.00 19.36 28.94
CA SER A 225 -16.89 20.21 29.74
C SER A 225 -18.34 20.13 29.25
N PRO A 226 -19.32 19.84 30.13
CA PRO A 226 -20.75 19.91 29.80
C PRO A 226 -21.20 21.28 29.28
N SER A 227 -20.55 22.38 29.70
CA SER A 227 -20.88 23.72 29.20
C SER A 227 -20.49 23.90 27.73
N ARG A 228 -19.29 23.46 27.31
CA ARG A 228 -18.88 23.48 25.89
C ARG A 228 -19.69 22.50 25.05
N ARG A 229 -20.01 21.31 25.56
CA ARG A 229 -20.96 20.37 24.91
C ARG A 229 -22.32 21.02 24.64
N SER A 230 -22.81 21.86 25.55
CA SER A 230 -24.10 22.56 25.41
C SER A 230 -24.04 23.77 24.47
N ALA A 231 -22.88 24.45 24.41
CA ALA A 231 -22.62 25.56 23.50
C ALA A 231 -22.36 25.11 22.05
N ALA A 232 -21.78 23.92 21.87
CA ALA A 232 -21.49 23.30 20.59
C ALA A 232 -22.73 22.62 19.99
N ASN A 233 -23.73 23.42 19.61
CA ASN A 233 -25.03 22.94 19.12
C ASN A 233 -25.31 23.28 17.64
N LEU A 234 -24.38 23.95 16.96
CA LEU A 234 -24.52 24.36 15.56
C LEU A 234 -23.91 23.31 14.63
N LEU A 235 -24.72 22.69 13.76
CA LEU A 235 -24.24 21.62 12.86
C LEU A 235 -23.10 22.10 11.97
N ASN A 236 -21.99 21.35 11.92
CA ASN A 236 -20.83 21.66 11.08
C ASN A 236 -21.16 21.36 9.61
N PRO A 237 -21.22 22.36 8.71
CA PRO A 237 -21.58 22.14 7.32
C PRO A 237 -20.57 21.28 6.55
N THR A 238 -19.32 21.17 7.03
CA THR A 238 -18.30 20.36 6.35
C THR A 238 -18.61 18.86 6.35
N PHE A 239 -19.46 18.38 7.27
CA PHE A 239 -19.90 16.99 7.35
C PHE A 239 -21.24 16.73 6.62
N VAL A 240 -21.85 17.75 6.02
CA VAL A 240 -23.22 17.72 5.46
C VAL A 240 -23.24 17.59 3.93
N TYR A 241 -22.29 18.18 3.21
CA TYR A 241 -22.30 18.24 1.74
C TYR A 241 -21.22 17.37 1.11
N THR A 242 -21.64 16.34 0.37
CA THR A 242 -20.78 15.32 -0.28
C THR A 242 -21.22 15.10 -1.74
N GLN A 243 -20.53 14.25 -2.50
CA GLN A 243 -21.05 13.78 -3.81
C GLN A 243 -22.34 12.97 -3.70
N LEU A 244 -22.62 12.37 -2.55
CA LEU A 244 -23.82 11.58 -2.29
C LEU A 244 -25.07 12.45 -2.07
N GLY A 245 -24.87 13.76 -1.84
CA GLY A 245 -25.93 14.75 -1.63
C GLY A 245 -25.73 15.55 -0.35
N VAL A 246 -26.87 15.97 0.21
CA VAL A 246 -26.99 16.66 1.50
C VAL A 246 -27.49 15.63 2.52
N GLY A 247 -26.82 15.52 3.68
CA GLY A 247 -27.24 14.62 4.75
C GLY A 247 -26.07 14.11 5.59
N CYS A 248 -26.33 13.23 6.56
CA CYS A 248 -25.28 12.59 7.35
C CYS A 248 -24.78 11.31 6.68
N HIS A 249 -23.64 11.40 5.99
CA HIS A 249 -22.96 10.27 5.37
C HIS A 249 -21.73 9.78 6.14
N VAL A 250 -21.40 10.39 7.28
CA VAL A 250 -20.16 10.16 8.04
C VAL A 250 -19.92 8.67 8.31
N HIS A 251 -18.73 8.16 7.99
CA HIS A 251 -18.37 6.76 8.25
C HIS A 251 -18.45 6.47 9.75
N TYR A 252 -19.11 5.38 10.16
CA TYR A 252 -19.31 5.06 11.59
C TYR A 252 -17.98 4.92 12.35
N GLY A 253 -16.95 4.34 11.74
CA GLY A 253 -15.60 4.26 12.31
C GLY A 253 -14.79 5.57 12.17
N SER A 254 -15.44 6.73 12.18
CA SER A 254 -14.75 8.03 12.26
C SER A 254 -14.39 8.30 13.72
N ASP A 255 -13.12 8.59 13.96
CA ASP A 255 -12.55 8.80 15.30
C ASP A 255 -11.57 9.99 15.22
N PRO A 256 -11.85 11.11 15.91
CA PRO A 256 -10.97 12.30 15.89
C PRO A 256 -9.67 12.11 16.68
N VAL A 257 -9.49 11.01 17.40
CA VAL A 257 -8.28 10.68 18.18
C VAL A 257 -7.31 9.82 17.36
N MET A 258 -7.85 8.95 16.49
CA MET A 258 -7.10 8.03 15.61
C MET A 258 -5.94 8.67 14.80
N PRO A 259 -6.06 9.89 14.23
CA PRO A 259 -4.99 10.49 13.43
C PRO A 259 -3.68 10.76 14.20
N PHE A 260 -3.74 10.83 15.53
CA PHE A 260 -2.66 11.29 16.40
C PHE A 260 -1.96 10.15 17.12
N HIS A 261 -0.73 10.39 17.58
CA HIS A 261 0.07 9.35 18.25
C HIS A 261 -0.21 9.30 19.74
N LEU A 262 -0.60 8.13 20.24
CA LEU A 262 -1.08 7.95 21.62
C LEU A 262 -0.11 7.14 22.48
N ALA A 263 0.83 6.40 21.87
CA ALA A 263 1.83 5.62 22.60
C ALA A 263 2.62 6.44 23.66
N PRO A 264 3.04 7.71 23.40
CA PRO A 264 3.70 8.52 24.43
C PRO A 264 2.78 8.87 25.61
N ILE A 265 1.49 9.11 25.34
CA ILE A 265 0.48 9.49 26.36
C ILE A 265 0.25 8.31 27.31
N PHE A 266 0.03 7.11 26.78
CA PHE A 266 -0.18 5.90 27.59
C PHE A 266 1.11 5.35 28.22
N GLY A 267 2.28 5.59 27.61
CA GLY A 267 3.54 5.00 28.05
C GLY A 267 4.31 5.82 29.08
N ASN A 268 4.15 7.15 29.07
CA ASN A 268 4.89 8.03 29.99
C ASN A 268 4.16 8.34 31.30
N LEU A 269 2.85 8.13 31.37
CA LEU A 269 2.03 8.38 32.57
C LEU A 269 1.99 7.16 33.51
N ASP A 270 2.28 7.40 34.79
CA ASP A 270 2.16 6.40 35.86
C ASP A 270 0.69 6.09 36.20
N THR A 271 -0.21 7.08 36.13
CA THR A 271 -1.66 6.88 36.17
C THR A 271 -2.19 6.32 34.84
N VAL A 272 -3.42 5.80 34.81
CA VAL A 272 -4.11 5.59 33.53
C VAL A 272 -4.43 6.99 32.96
N PRO A 273 -4.13 7.29 31.67
CA PRO A 273 -4.43 8.61 31.11
C PRO A 273 -5.93 8.89 31.17
N THR A 274 -6.29 10.10 31.58
CA THR A 274 -7.67 10.57 31.52
C THR A 274 -8.04 11.00 30.11
N ARG A 275 -9.35 11.13 29.83
CA ARG A 275 -9.84 11.74 28.59
C ARG A 275 -9.22 13.13 28.35
N LEU A 276 -8.93 13.89 29.41
CA LEU A 276 -8.32 15.23 29.34
C LEU A 276 -6.85 15.17 28.90
N ASP A 277 -6.07 14.21 29.41
CA ASP A 277 -4.67 14.03 29.00
C ASP A 277 -4.57 13.68 27.51
N ILE A 278 -5.49 12.83 27.03
CA ILE A 278 -5.59 12.44 25.62
C ILE A 278 -5.96 13.66 24.77
N MET A 279 -6.98 14.44 25.15
CA MET A 279 -7.38 15.65 24.40
C MET A 279 -6.28 16.71 24.35
N ASN A 280 -5.59 16.96 25.46
CA ASN A 280 -4.47 17.90 25.52
C ASN A 280 -3.29 17.42 24.66
N GLY A 281 -3.01 16.12 24.65
CA GLY A 281 -1.95 15.50 23.86
C GLY A 281 -2.18 15.59 22.35
N ILE A 282 -3.41 15.31 21.87
CA ILE A 282 -3.73 15.39 20.43
C ILE A 282 -3.80 16.84 19.93
N ARG A 283 -4.36 17.77 20.73
CA ARG A 283 -4.42 19.20 20.38
C ARG A 283 -3.03 19.83 20.32
N THR A 284 -2.12 19.41 21.20
CA THR A 284 -0.72 19.85 21.17
C THR A 284 0.01 19.34 19.93
N GLN A 285 -0.11 18.05 19.59
CA GLN A 285 0.40 17.51 18.32
C GLN A 285 -0.13 18.29 17.11
N PHE A 286 -1.45 18.50 17.04
CA PHE A 286 -2.07 19.25 15.94
C PHE A 286 -1.52 20.68 15.80
N ARG A 287 -1.35 21.40 16.91
CA ARG A 287 -0.79 22.76 16.97
C ARG A 287 0.66 22.80 16.47
N GLU A 288 1.48 21.82 16.85
CA GLU A 288 2.87 21.68 16.40
C GLU A 288 2.96 21.36 14.91
N TRP A 289 2.11 20.47 14.39
CA TRP A 289 2.09 20.13 12.97
C TRP A 289 1.61 21.30 12.09
N CYS A 290 0.63 22.07 12.56
CA CYS A 290 0.22 23.32 11.92
C CYS A 290 1.34 24.36 11.90
N SER A 291 2.11 24.47 12.99
CA SER A 291 3.30 25.34 13.06
C SER A 291 4.38 24.93 12.05
N ALA A 292 4.63 23.62 11.91
CA ALA A 292 5.56 23.09 10.90
C ALA A 292 5.10 23.39 9.47
N PHE A 293 3.82 23.15 9.13
CA PHE A 293 3.28 23.48 7.81
C PHE A 293 3.42 24.98 7.49
N ARG A 294 3.09 25.85 8.45
CA ARG A 294 3.21 27.31 8.29
C ARG A 294 4.66 27.74 8.02
N ARG A 295 5.63 27.15 8.73
CA ARG A 295 7.06 27.39 8.53
C ARG A 295 7.52 27.00 7.12
N TYR A 296 7.04 25.85 6.62
CA TYR A 296 7.33 25.39 5.26
C TYR A 296 6.72 26.28 4.18
N HIS A 297 5.48 26.74 4.37
CA HIS A 297 4.84 27.73 3.50
C HIS A 297 5.61 29.06 3.48
N GLN A 298 5.99 29.59 4.64
CA GLN A 298 6.78 30.84 4.76
C GLN A 298 8.15 30.76 4.07
N ARG A 299 8.77 29.58 4.02
CA ARG A 299 10.03 29.33 3.29
C ARG A 299 9.82 28.99 1.81
N SER A 300 8.58 28.91 1.32
CA SER A 300 8.21 28.40 -0.02
C SER A 300 8.70 26.96 -0.33
N LEU A 301 8.88 26.14 0.72
CA LEU A 301 9.40 24.77 0.62
C LEU A 301 8.31 23.68 0.54
N CYS A 302 7.03 24.05 0.53
CA CYS A 302 5.92 23.10 0.43
C CYS A 302 4.93 23.51 -0.67
N ILE A 303 4.58 22.52 -1.48
CA ILE A 303 3.46 22.55 -2.42
C ILE A 303 2.51 21.40 -2.08
N VAL A 304 1.22 21.71 -1.94
CA VAL A 304 0.12 20.74 -1.86
C VAL A 304 -0.79 20.99 -3.06
N ARG A 305 -0.59 20.19 -4.11
CA ARG A 305 -1.37 20.20 -5.34
C ARG A 305 -2.57 19.28 -5.19
N VAL A 306 -3.76 19.84 -5.32
CA VAL A 306 -5.03 19.15 -5.14
C VAL A 306 -5.55 18.66 -6.50
N PHE A 307 -6.10 17.44 -6.51
CA PHE A 307 -6.66 16.82 -7.71
C PHE A 307 -7.94 16.06 -7.34
N PHE A 308 -9.09 16.61 -7.73
CA PHE A 308 -10.34 15.84 -7.71
C PHE A 308 -10.31 14.84 -8.89
N ALA A 309 -10.15 13.54 -8.57
CA ALA A 309 -10.29 12.42 -9.49
C ALA A 309 -10.40 11.08 -8.73
N ASP A 310 -11.05 10.08 -9.34
CA ASP A 310 -10.90 8.68 -8.96
C ASP A 310 -9.41 8.27 -9.05
N ALA A 311 -8.90 7.53 -8.08
CA ALA A 311 -7.48 7.18 -8.01
C ALA A 311 -6.95 6.49 -9.28
N ILE A 312 -7.76 5.60 -9.90
CA ILE A 312 -7.39 4.93 -11.15
C ILE A 312 -7.36 5.93 -12.31
N PHE A 313 -8.31 6.85 -12.34
CA PHE A 313 -8.47 7.80 -13.46
C PHE A 313 -7.48 8.97 -13.39
N GLY A 314 -7.24 9.51 -12.19
CA GLY A 314 -6.20 10.52 -11.95
C GLY A 314 -4.80 10.00 -12.26
N ALA A 315 -4.47 8.78 -11.82
CA ALA A 315 -3.20 8.15 -12.16
C ALA A 315 -3.05 7.92 -13.68
N ARG A 316 -4.09 7.44 -14.37
CA ARG A 316 -4.10 7.31 -15.84
C ARG A 316 -3.97 8.66 -16.56
N ALA A 317 -4.48 9.76 -16.00
CA ALA A 317 -4.34 11.09 -16.58
C ALA A 317 -2.90 11.65 -16.43
N LEU A 318 -2.26 11.44 -15.27
CA LEU A 318 -0.84 11.74 -15.06
C LEU A 318 0.04 10.93 -16.02
N GLN A 319 -0.24 9.63 -16.18
CA GLN A 319 0.45 8.75 -17.12
C GLN A 319 0.25 9.21 -18.58
N PHE A 320 -0.97 9.54 -18.99
CA PHE A 320 -1.25 10.08 -20.32
C PHE A 320 -0.46 11.36 -20.61
N ARG A 321 -0.36 12.29 -19.64
CA ARG A 321 0.43 13.53 -19.78
C ARG A 321 1.94 13.24 -19.83
N LYS A 322 2.44 12.25 -19.09
CA LYS A 322 3.82 11.75 -19.15
C LYS A 322 4.17 11.15 -20.52
N GLU A 323 3.28 10.34 -21.08
CA GLU A 323 3.52 9.56 -22.31
C GLU A 323 3.26 10.35 -23.61
N SER A 324 2.21 11.19 -23.64
CA SER A 324 1.78 11.89 -24.86
C SER A 324 2.12 13.38 -24.91
N GLY A 325 2.48 13.98 -23.77
CA GLY A 325 2.53 15.44 -23.62
C GLY A 325 1.17 16.13 -23.69
N GLY A 326 0.06 15.41 -23.91
CA GLY A 326 -1.29 15.98 -23.91
C GLY A 326 -1.79 16.36 -22.51
N VAL A 327 -2.62 17.40 -22.41
CA VAL A 327 -3.25 17.84 -21.15
C VAL A 327 -4.75 17.57 -21.10
N GLN A 328 -5.43 17.61 -22.24
CA GLN A 328 -6.83 17.22 -22.40
C GLN A 328 -6.90 15.71 -22.61
N THR A 329 -7.52 14.99 -21.67
CA THR A 329 -7.66 13.53 -21.75
C THR A 329 -9.05 13.12 -22.26
N ARG A 330 -9.23 11.83 -22.57
CA ARG A 330 -10.56 11.21 -22.71
C ARG A 330 -10.93 10.36 -21.48
N ILE A 331 -10.39 10.70 -20.32
CA ILE A 331 -10.55 9.95 -19.07
C ILE A 331 -11.52 10.73 -18.18
N PHE A 332 -12.57 10.07 -17.70
CA PHE A 332 -13.57 10.69 -16.82
C PHE A 332 -12.96 11.05 -15.46
N VAL A 333 -13.51 12.06 -14.78
CA VAL A 333 -13.05 12.47 -13.44
C VAL A 333 -13.28 11.36 -12.41
N CYS A 334 -14.48 10.79 -12.37
CA CYS A 334 -14.81 9.61 -11.58
C CYS A 334 -16.03 8.88 -12.16
N HIS A 335 -16.34 7.69 -11.63
CA HIS A 335 -17.59 6.99 -11.94
C HIS A 335 -18.82 7.87 -11.65
N TRP A 336 -19.91 7.67 -12.41
CA TRP A 336 -21.17 8.46 -12.33
C TRP A 336 -21.07 9.92 -12.80
N ARG A 337 -20.01 10.27 -13.55
CA ARG A 337 -19.78 11.58 -14.18
C ARG A 337 -19.50 11.45 -15.68
N ALA A 338 -19.82 12.49 -16.43
CA ALA A 338 -19.40 12.64 -17.83
C ALA A 338 -18.24 13.64 -18.02
N GLU A 339 -17.90 14.42 -16.99
CA GLU A 339 -16.75 15.32 -17.00
C GLU A 339 -15.43 14.57 -17.27
N THR A 340 -14.57 15.14 -18.11
CA THR A 340 -13.27 14.55 -18.48
C THR A 340 -12.11 15.36 -17.93
N ILE A 341 -11.09 14.66 -17.42
CA ILE A 341 -9.90 15.29 -16.85
C ILE A 341 -9.17 16.09 -17.93
N THR A 342 -9.08 17.40 -17.72
CA THR A 342 -8.17 18.30 -18.45
C THR A 342 -7.23 18.93 -17.43
N LEU A 343 -5.95 18.56 -17.50
CA LEU A 343 -4.91 19.07 -16.62
C LEU A 343 -4.58 20.52 -16.97
N ASP A 344 -4.24 21.35 -15.99
CA ASP A 344 -3.81 22.73 -16.26
C ASP A 344 -2.49 22.73 -17.04
N LYS A 345 -2.50 23.43 -18.18
CA LYS A 345 -1.36 23.49 -19.10
C LYS A 345 -0.15 24.18 -18.50
N GLU A 346 -0.36 25.15 -17.62
CA GLU A 346 0.73 25.95 -17.03
C GLU A 346 1.35 25.26 -15.81
N GLU A 347 0.53 24.76 -14.87
CA GLU A 347 1.01 23.98 -13.71
C GLU A 347 1.78 22.74 -14.15
N TYR A 348 1.26 21.97 -15.11
CA TYR A 348 1.95 20.77 -15.61
C TYR A 348 3.13 21.04 -16.56
N LYS A 349 3.63 22.29 -16.66
CA LYS A 349 5.02 22.56 -17.12
C LYS A 349 6.06 22.25 -16.05
N GLN A 350 5.69 22.34 -14.77
CA GLN A 350 6.61 22.23 -13.63
C GLN A 350 6.18 21.15 -12.62
N ALA A 351 4.89 20.79 -12.58
CA ALA A 351 4.40 19.75 -11.68
C ALA A 351 5.00 18.37 -12.01
N PRO A 352 5.34 17.56 -10.99
CA PRO A 352 5.83 16.21 -11.19
C PRO A 352 4.82 15.32 -11.92
N LEU A 353 5.34 14.56 -12.87
CA LEU A 353 4.65 13.47 -13.58
C LEU A 353 5.27 12.10 -13.23
N THR A 354 6.21 12.09 -12.29
CA THR A 354 6.92 10.93 -11.78
C THR A 354 7.39 11.29 -10.37
N PHE A 355 7.27 10.35 -9.44
CA PHE A 355 7.27 10.62 -8.01
C PHE A 355 8.22 9.68 -7.27
N ASP A 356 8.95 10.24 -6.30
CA ASP A 356 9.91 9.52 -5.46
C ASP A 356 9.19 8.73 -4.37
N VAL A 357 8.00 9.18 -3.99
CA VAL A 357 7.09 8.47 -3.08
C VAL A 357 5.70 8.42 -3.69
N VAL A 358 5.11 7.23 -3.76
CA VAL A 358 3.68 7.05 -4.00
C VAL A 358 3.08 6.42 -2.75
N ASP A 359 2.16 7.11 -2.11
CA ASP A 359 1.33 6.60 -1.02
C ASP A 359 -0.07 6.28 -1.57
N THR A 360 -0.59 5.09 -1.26
CA THR A 360 -1.90 4.65 -1.76
C THR A 360 -2.91 4.46 -0.64
N SER A 361 -2.65 4.98 0.57
CA SER A 361 -3.51 4.80 1.73
C SER A 361 -3.92 3.32 1.90
N ASN A 362 -5.18 3.06 2.21
CA ASN A 362 -5.80 1.74 2.25
C ASN A 362 -6.58 1.36 0.96
N LEU A 363 -6.21 1.92 -0.21
CA LEU A 363 -6.92 1.67 -1.48
C LEU A 363 -7.01 0.19 -1.89
N ASP A 364 -6.09 -0.67 -1.44
CA ASP A 364 -6.17 -2.13 -1.67
C ASP A 364 -7.52 -2.71 -1.19
N ASP A 365 -8.02 -2.28 -0.03
CA ASP A 365 -9.29 -2.78 0.52
C ASP A 365 -10.55 -2.30 -0.22
N TYR A 366 -10.40 -1.35 -1.16
CA TYR A 366 -11.50 -0.75 -1.92
C TYR A 366 -11.42 -1.07 -3.42
N ILE A 367 -10.23 -1.02 -4.03
CA ILE A 367 -10.03 -1.26 -5.47
C ILE A 367 -9.11 -2.46 -5.77
N GLY A 368 -8.45 -3.06 -4.78
CA GLY A 368 -7.62 -4.27 -4.92
C GLY A 368 -6.16 -4.02 -5.32
N LEU A 369 -5.24 -4.73 -4.66
CA LEU A 369 -3.78 -4.62 -4.81
C LEU A 369 -3.31 -4.58 -6.27
N LEU A 370 -3.78 -5.50 -7.13
CA LEU A 370 -3.38 -5.55 -8.54
C LEU A 370 -3.78 -4.28 -9.30
N ASN A 371 -4.92 -3.68 -8.97
CA ASN A 371 -5.32 -2.39 -9.53
C ASN A 371 -4.39 -1.26 -9.05
N VAL A 372 -4.09 -1.22 -7.74
CA VAL A 372 -3.21 -0.23 -7.10
C VAL A 372 -1.78 -0.26 -7.67
N LEU A 373 -1.16 -1.44 -7.77
CA LEU A 373 0.20 -1.60 -8.32
C LEU A 373 0.27 -1.15 -9.78
N THR A 374 -0.69 -1.56 -10.60
CA THR A 374 -0.69 -1.28 -12.04
C THR A 374 -0.85 0.23 -12.35
N ILE A 375 -1.48 1.02 -11.47
CA ILE A 375 -1.61 2.48 -11.65
C ILE A 375 -0.48 3.29 -11.01
N SER A 376 0.15 2.78 -9.94
CA SER A 376 1.16 3.51 -9.16
C SER A 376 2.57 3.36 -9.72
N ILE A 377 2.99 2.14 -10.08
CA ILE A 377 4.37 1.85 -10.50
C ILE A 377 4.76 2.60 -11.81
N PRO A 378 3.88 2.86 -12.81
CA PRO A 378 4.22 3.72 -13.96
C PRO A 378 4.53 5.19 -13.61
N LEU A 379 4.07 5.65 -12.44
CA LEU A 379 4.31 6.99 -11.91
C LEU A 379 5.47 7.05 -10.90
N LEU A 380 6.02 5.91 -10.51
CA LEU A 380 7.15 5.82 -9.58
C LEU A 380 8.48 6.20 -10.26
N SER A 381 9.43 6.79 -9.52
CA SER A 381 10.73 7.21 -10.06
C SER A 381 11.63 6.01 -10.39
N GLY A 382 12.24 6.06 -11.58
CA GLY A 382 13.07 4.98 -12.14
C GLY A 382 14.52 4.96 -11.63
N SER A 383 14.86 5.79 -10.65
CA SER A 383 16.22 5.97 -10.11
C SER A 383 16.69 4.84 -9.18
N GLY A 384 15.89 3.77 -9.02
CA GLY A 384 16.13 2.69 -8.06
C GLY A 384 15.63 2.98 -6.63
N ASN A 385 15.30 4.23 -6.34
CA ASN A 385 14.95 4.72 -4.99
C ASN A 385 13.47 5.09 -4.83
N GLY A 386 12.63 4.85 -5.84
CA GLY A 386 11.20 5.17 -5.78
C GLY A 386 10.47 4.27 -4.79
N VAL A 387 9.76 4.85 -3.82
CA VAL A 387 9.10 4.14 -2.72
C VAL A 387 7.59 4.07 -2.92
N LEU A 388 7.00 2.87 -2.85
CA LEU A 388 5.56 2.65 -2.89
C LEU A 388 5.05 2.22 -1.49
N TYR A 389 4.16 2.99 -0.90
CA TYR A 389 3.48 2.63 0.35
C TYR A 389 2.09 2.10 0.10
N LEU A 390 1.84 0.92 0.69
CA LEU A 390 0.59 0.20 0.67
C LEU A 390 0.18 -0.03 2.14
N GLU A 391 -1.03 0.34 2.53
CA GLU A 391 -1.66 -0.12 3.78
C GLU A 391 -2.92 -0.96 3.45
N SER A 392 -3.28 -1.85 4.37
CA SER A 392 -4.47 -2.68 4.31
C SER A 392 -4.98 -2.87 5.74
N LEU A 393 -6.26 -2.59 5.95
CA LEU A 393 -6.96 -2.69 7.24
C LEU A 393 -7.84 -3.95 7.34
N LEU A 394 -8.18 -4.53 6.19
CA LEU A 394 -8.79 -5.86 6.09
C LEU A 394 -7.70 -6.94 5.94
N ILE A 395 -8.12 -8.21 5.99
CA ILE A 395 -7.28 -9.38 5.68
C ILE A 395 -8.08 -10.24 4.70
N GLN A 396 -7.48 -10.62 3.58
CA GLN A 396 -8.07 -11.56 2.63
C GLN A 396 -7.98 -12.97 3.20
N GLY A 397 -9.03 -13.34 3.92
CA GLY A 397 -9.12 -14.58 4.67
C GLY A 397 -8.86 -14.37 6.16
N HIS A 398 -7.67 -14.76 6.62
CA HIS A 398 -7.62 -15.58 7.83
C HIS A 398 -6.25 -15.54 8.55
N ALA A 399 -6.14 -14.84 9.69
CA ALA A 399 -4.83 -14.44 10.24
C ALA A 399 -4.05 -15.49 11.06
N ASP A 400 -4.52 -16.74 11.23
CA ASP A 400 -3.60 -17.82 11.62
C ASP A 400 -2.59 -18.15 10.49
N ASN A 401 -2.80 -17.58 9.29
CA ASN A 401 -1.89 -17.60 8.16
C ASN A 401 -1.60 -16.18 7.63
N ALA A 402 -1.24 -15.23 8.50
CA ALA A 402 -0.71 -13.93 8.07
C ALA A 402 0.42 -14.05 7.01
N PRO A 403 1.31 -15.08 7.04
CA PRO A 403 2.26 -15.40 5.96
C PRO A 403 1.70 -15.71 4.57
N LYS A 404 0.37 -15.67 4.40
CA LYS A 404 -0.34 -15.97 3.15
C LYS A 404 -1.48 -14.99 2.87
N ASP A 405 -1.54 -13.84 3.56
CA ASP A 405 -2.50 -12.77 3.22
C ASP A 405 -2.06 -12.07 1.92
N LEU A 406 -0.81 -11.62 1.89
CA LEU A 406 -0.22 -10.93 0.74
C LEU A 406 -0.27 -11.80 -0.53
N THR A 407 0.04 -13.10 -0.42
CA THR A 407 -0.09 -14.09 -1.51
C THR A 407 -1.53 -14.21 -2.05
N LYS A 408 -2.56 -14.06 -1.19
CA LYS A 408 -3.97 -14.09 -1.62
C LYS A 408 -4.36 -12.81 -2.33
N ARG A 409 -3.93 -11.64 -1.82
CA ARG A 409 -4.09 -10.32 -2.46
C ARG A 409 -3.41 -10.24 -3.82
N PHE A 410 -2.28 -10.92 -3.99
CA PHE A 410 -1.61 -11.11 -5.26
C PHE A 410 -2.25 -12.17 -6.17
N HIS A 411 -3.04 -13.11 -5.63
CA HIS A 411 -3.51 -14.31 -6.32
C HIS A 411 -2.39 -15.23 -6.88
N ALA A 412 -1.14 -15.01 -6.48
CA ALA A 412 0.06 -15.71 -6.97
C ALA A 412 1.22 -15.63 -5.96
N ASP A 413 2.31 -16.36 -6.20
CA ASP A 413 3.49 -16.28 -5.34
C ASP A 413 4.15 -14.88 -5.37
N LEU A 414 4.70 -14.49 -4.22
CA LEU A 414 5.30 -13.17 -4.01
C LEU A 414 6.58 -12.97 -4.83
N THR A 415 7.35 -14.03 -5.07
CA THR A 415 8.57 -14.01 -5.89
C THR A 415 8.21 -13.79 -7.36
N VAL A 416 7.20 -14.51 -7.85
CA VAL A 416 6.67 -14.38 -9.21
C VAL A 416 6.14 -12.97 -9.43
N MET A 417 5.30 -12.46 -8.52
CA MET A 417 4.77 -11.10 -8.64
C MET A 417 5.85 -10.02 -8.50
N THR A 418 6.90 -10.26 -7.70
CA THR A 418 8.06 -9.36 -7.67
C THR A 418 8.73 -9.23 -9.04
N VAL A 419 8.91 -10.35 -9.75
CA VAL A 419 9.49 -10.36 -11.10
C VAL A 419 8.54 -9.71 -12.13
N LEU A 420 7.23 -10.00 -12.06
CA LEU A 420 6.23 -9.45 -12.99
C LEU A 420 6.05 -7.93 -12.85
N PHE A 421 6.03 -7.40 -11.63
CA PHE A 421 5.91 -5.96 -11.36
C PHE A 421 7.26 -5.21 -11.40
N HIS A 422 8.39 -5.92 -11.33
CA HIS A 422 9.73 -5.37 -11.10
C HIS A 422 9.78 -4.52 -9.82
N LEU A 423 9.11 -4.99 -8.77
CA LEU A 423 8.98 -4.31 -7.47
C LEU A 423 8.86 -5.34 -6.35
N CYS A 424 9.71 -5.26 -5.32
CA CYS A 424 9.71 -6.18 -4.19
C CYS A 424 9.39 -5.45 -2.87
N PRO A 425 8.58 -6.02 -1.96
CA PRO A 425 8.50 -5.52 -0.59
C PRO A 425 9.86 -5.66 0.10
N VAL A 426 10.47 -4.56 0.56
CA VAL A 426 11.87 -4.59 1.04
C VAL A 426 12.06 -5.48 2.28
N ASP A 427 11.07 -5.51 3.17
CA ASP A 427 11.03 -6.42 4.33
C ASP A 427 11.07 -7.91 3.92
N PHE A 428 10.57 -8.28 2.73
CA PHE A 428 10.64 -9.66 2.22
C PHE A 428 12.08 -10.06 1.83
N ILE A 429 12.84 -9.13 1.24
CA ILE A 429 14.26 -9.33 0.90
C ILE A 429 15.11 -9.36 2.17
N ALA A 430 14.86 -8.46 3.12
CA ALA A 430 15.64 -8.34 4.35
C ALA A 430 15.34 -9.45 5.38
N GLY A 431 14.13 -10.03 5.35
CA GLY A 431 13.67 -11.02 6.32
C GLY A 431 13.30 -10.44 7.70
N TYR A 432 13.40 -9.12 7.86
CA TYR A 432 12.98 -8.37 9.04
C TYR A 432 12.36 -7.03 8.64
N SER A 433 11.67 -6.39 9.58
CA SER A 433 11.16 -5.01 9.49
C SER A 433 11.58 -4.20 10.72
N THR A 434 11.73 -2.89 10.58
CA THR A 434 11.82 -1.96 11.73
C THR A 434 10.46 -1.50 12.24
N ARG A 435 9.36 -1.88 11.56
CA ARG A 435 7.97 -1.57 11.95
C ARG A 435 7.35 -2.75 12.70
N SER A 436 6.47 -2.45 13.66
CA SER A 436 5.70 -3.46 14.39
C SER A 436 4.22 -3.36 14.06
N ASN A 437 3.61 -4.48 13.68
CA ASN A 437 2.15 -4.66 13.57
C ASN A 437 1.63 -5.72 14.57
N ILE A 438 2.50 -6.23 15.44
CA ILE A 438 2.24 -7.49 16.18
C ILE A 438 1.18 -7.33 17.28
N HIS A 439 0.87 -6.08 17.66
CA HIS A 439 -0.26 -5.74 18.53
C HIS A 439 -1.63 -5.89 17.82
N GLU A 440 -1.69 -5.77 16.49
CA GLU A 440 -2.94 -5.90 15.71
C GLU A 440 -3.27 -7.37 15.37
N LEU A 441 -2.24 -8.18 15.08
CA LEU A 441 -2.36 -9.59 14.65
C LEU A 441 -3.24 -10.51 15.52
N PRO A 442 -3.36 -10.35 16.86
CA PRO A 442 -4.26 -11.18 17.67
C PRO A 442 -5.75 -11.05 17.31
N ALA A 443 -6.18 -9.96 16.67
CA ALA A 443 -7.59 -9.64 16.45
C ALA A 443 -8.27 -10.39 15.28
N TYR A 444 -7.50 -11.01 14.37
CA TYR A 444 -7.99 -11.42 13.03
C TYR A 444 -7.93 -12.94 12.72
N ARG A 445 -7.70 -13.82 13.71
CA ARG A 445 -7.36 -15.24 13.49
C ARG A 445 -8.55 -16.15 13.14
N LEU A 446 -8.51 -16.83 11.97
CA LEU A 446 -9.26 -18.05 11.55
C LEU A 446 -8.50 -18.72 10.34
N PHE A 447 -9.11 -19.48 9.40
CA PHE A 447 -8.45 -20.55 8.57
C PHE A 447 -7.87 -20.33 7.12
N ARG A 448 -8.40 -20.92 6.01
CA ARG A 448 -7.60 -21.32 4.78
C ARG A 448 -8.40 -21.44 3.43
N GLU A 449 -7.88 -21.68 2.18
CA GLU A 449 -6.74 -21.20 1.29
C GLU A 449 -7.00 -21.52 -0.24
N ARG A 450 -5.99 -21.69 -1.15
CA ARG A 450 -6.09 -21.63 -2.66
C ARG A 450 -5.01 -22.45 -3.47
N PRO A 451 -5.10 -22.56 -4.83
CA PRO A 451 -4.12 -23.14 -5.79
C PRO A 451 -3.34 -22.13 -6.74
N PRO A 452 -2.44 -22.58 -7.68
CA PRO A 452 -1.55 -21.76 -8.57
C PRO A 452 -1.33 -22.24 -10.08
N VAL A 453 -0.52 -21.57 -10.97
CA VAL A 453 0.45 -22.13 -12.04
C VAL A 453 1.02 -21.21 -13.22
N VAL A 454 2.21 -20.57 -13.08
CA VAL A 454 3.44 -20.37 -13.98
C VAL A 454 3.59 -19.61 -15.37
N ASP A 455 4.42 -20.07 -16.34
CA ASP A 455 5.26 -19.26 -17.28
C ASP A 455 5.32 -19.72 -18.77
N SER A 456 5.55 -18.82 -19.73
CA SER A 456 5.61 -19.10 -21.18
C SER A 456 4.36 -19.82 -21.73
N ARG A 457 4.40 -21.12 -22.07
CA ARG A 457 3.18 -21.89 -22.39
C ARG A 457 2.36 -22.21 -21.13
N GLN A 458 3.04 -22.36 -20.00
CA GLN A 458 2.45 -22.34 -18.67
C GLN A 458 2.06 -20.91 -18.24
N LEU A 459 2.38 -19.82 -18.98
CA LEU A 459 1.87 -18.44 -18.73
C LEU A 459 0.54 -18.23 -19.42
N GLY A 460 0.35 -18.79 -20.62
CA GLY A 460 -0.99 -18.97 -21.17
C GLY A 460 -1.87 -19.77 -20.21
N THR A 461 -1.30 -20.78 -19.52
CA THR A 461 -1.95 -21.46 -18.38
C THR A 461 -2.12 -20.52 -17.17
N PHE A 462 -1.10 -19.85 -16.64
CA PHE A 462 -1.21 -18.95 -15.48
C PHE A 462 -2.23 -17.84 -15.64
N LEU A 463 -2.23 -17.20 -16.81
CA LEU A 463 -3.17 -16.12 -17.10
C LEU A 463 -4.58 -16.69 -17.24
N TYR A 464 -4.73 -17.95 -17.67
CA TYR A 464 -6.00 -18.66 -17.65
C TYR A 464 -6.42 -19.08 -16.24
N ASP A 465 -5.56 -19.67 -15.43
CA ASP A 465 -5.83 -20.08 -14.05
C ASP A 465 -6.09 -18.87 -13.14
N LEU A 466 -5.42 -17.74 -13.39
CA LEU A 466 -5.68 -16.46 -12.77
C LEU A 466 -7.04 -15.89 -13.22
N TYR A 467 -7.37 -15.96 -14.52
CA TYR A 467 -8.69 -15.56 -15.02
C TYR A 467 -9.80 -16.42 -14.41
N HIS A 468 -9.58 -17.73 -14.35
CA HIS A 468 -10.45 -18.72 -13.72
C HIS A 468 -10.66 -18.36 -12.24
N ALA A 469 -9.59 -18.25 -11.46
CA ALA A 469 -9.63 -17.84 -10.04
C ALA A 469 -10.10 -16.39 -9.77
N LEU A 470 -10.34 -15.58 -10.81
CA LEU A 470 -10.96 -14.25 -10.73
C LEU A 470 -12.47 -14.26 -11.02
N PHE A 471 -12.98 -15.24 -11.77
CA PHE A 471 -14.34 -15.24 -12.32
C PHE A 471 -15.12 -16.55 -12.16
N GLU A 472 -14.52 -17.65 -11.69
CA GLU A 472 -15.18 -18.97 -11.57
C GLU A 472 -16.37 -19.00 -10.57
N GLU A 473 -16.34 -18.14 -9.56
CA GLU A 473 -17.41 -18.00 -8.56
C GLU A 473 -18.64 -17.22 -9.10
N GLU A 474 -18.58 -16.77 -10.37
CA GLU A 474 -19.77 -16.33 -11.12
C GLU A 474 -20.65 -17.50 -11.56
N ASP A 475 -20.12 -18.73 -11.64
CA ASP A 475 -20.96 -19.92 -11.79
C ASP A 475 -21.59 -20.31 -10.44
N SER A 476 -22.93 -20.36 -10.43
CA SER A 476 -23.71 -20.60 -9.22
C SER A 476 -23.55 -22.00 -8.63
N LEU A 477 -23.09 -23.00 -9.40
CA LEU A 477 -22.79 -24.34 -8.89
C LEU A 477 -21.41 -24.36 -8.23
N THR A 478 -20.40 -23.72 -8.84
CA THR A 478 -19.04 -23.58 -8.29
C THR A 478 -19.07 -22.85 -6.95
N PHE A 479 -19.80 -21.73 -6.85
CA PHE A 479 -20.00 -21.00 -5.60
C PHE A 479 -20.61 -21.88 -4.48
N GLN A 480 -21.65 -22.65 -4.79
CA GLN A 480 -22.30 -23.54 -3.81
C GLN A 480 -21.37 -24.66 -3.31
N GLN A 481 -20.56 -25.24 -4.20
CA GLN A 481 -19.62 -26.30 -3.83
C GLN A 481 -18.47 -25.80 -2.94
N ARG A 482 -18.08 -24.53 -3.07
CA ARG A 482 -16.99 -23.91 -2.28
C ARG A 482 -17.40 -23.46 -0.89
N HIS A 483 -18.67 -23.12 -0.67
CA HIS A 483 -19.14 -22.52 0.59
C HIS A 483 -20.19 -23.35 1.38
N PRO A 484 -20.14 -24.70 1.41
CA PRO A 484 -21.26 -25.56 1.84
C PRO A 484 -21.65 -25.46 3.33
N ASN A 485 -20.89 -24.72 4.14
CA ASN A 485 -21.16 -24.51 5.58
C ASN A 485 -21.06 -23.04 6.02
N ASP A 486 -20.71 -22.10 5.13
CA ASP A 486 -20.55 -20.67 5.47
C ASP A 486 -21.06 -19.76 4.34
N HIS A 487 -22.33 -19.97 3.98
CA HIS A 487 -22.99 -19.17 2.96
C HIS A 487 -22.98 -17.68 3.34
N LEU A 488 -23.29 -17.32 4.59
CA LEU A 488 -23.56 -15.92 4.94
C LEU A 488 -22.31 -15.01 4.82
N ASN A 489 -21.12 -15.49 5.17
CA ASN A 489 -19.89 -14.70 5.00
C ASN A 489 -19.45 -14.67 3.53
N ALA A 490 -19.56 -15.79 2.81
CA ALA A 490 -19.24 -15.85 1.37
C ALA A 490 -20.12 -14.90 0.53
N LEU A 491 -21.42 -14.84 0.85
CA LEU A 491 -22.40 -13.91 0.27
C LEU A 491 -22.11 -12.43 0.61
N ILE A 492 -21.22 -12.12 1.55
CA ILE A 492 -20.76 -10.76 1.86
C ILE A 492 -19.46 -10.41 1.12
N SER A 493 -18.60 -11.40 0.83
CA SER A 493 -17.36 -11.20 0.06
C SER A 493 -17.57 -11.13 -1.45
N ASP A 494 -18.40 -12.00 -2.05
CA ASP A 494 -18.61 -12.01 -3.52
C ASP A 494 -19.25 -10.70 -4.03
N ASN A 495 -20.16 -10.07 -3.26
CA ASN A 495 -20.72 -8.76 -3.62
C ASN A 495 -19.67 -7.61 -3.66
N ARG A 496 -18.40 -7.89 -3.36
CA ARG A 496 -17.27 -6.96 -3.42
C ARG A 496 -16.22 -7.35 -4.47
N ALA A 497 -16.48 -8.34 -5.34
CA ALA A 497 -15.53 -8.80 -6.37
C ALA A 497 -15.00 -7.62 -7.22
N PRO A 498 -13.76 -7.13 -7.02
CA PRO A 498 -13.32 -5.80 -7.45
C PRO A 498 -12.77 -5.77 -8.88
N TYR A 499 -12.91 -6.88 -9.61
CA TYR A 499 -12.27 -7.14 -10.88
C TYR A 499 -13.30 -7.32 -12.00
N SER A 500 -13.00 -6.78 -13.18
CA SER A 500 -13.76 -6.97 -14.42
C SER A 500 -12.86 -7.59 -15.50
N ARG A 501 -13.45 -8.01 -16.63
CA ARG A 501 -12.68 -8.43 -17.80
C ARG A 501 -11.74 -7.31 -18.27
N GLU A 502 -12.15 -6.04 -18.13
CA GLU A 502 -11.25 -4.89 -18.40
C GLU A 502 -10.09 -4.78 -17.40
N SER A 503 -10.30 -5.08 -16.10
CA SER A 503 -9.21 -5.16 -15.12
C SER A 503 -8.17 -6.21 -15.53
N PHE A 504 -8.61 -7.41 -15.95
CA PHE A 504 -7.73 -8.47 -16.44
C PHE A 504 -7.01 -8.08 -17.74
N VAL A 505 -7.70 -7.52 -18.73
CA VAL A 505 -7.09 -7.02 -19.98
C VAL A 505 -6.04 -5.94 -19.70
N LEU A 506 -6.25 -5.08 -18.71
CA LEU A 506 -5.29 -4.04 -18.35
C LEU A 506 -4.12 -4.57 -17.50
N LEU A 507 -4.28 -5.68 -16.78
CA LEU A 507 -3.18 -6.46 -16.21
C LEU A 507 -2.35 -7.12 -17.32
N LEU A 508 -2.98 -7.76 -18.30
CA LEU A 508 -2.31 -8.31 -19.50
C LEU A 508 -1.51 -7.24 -20.25
N LYS A 509 -2.10 -6.04 -20.43
CA LYS A 509 -1.43 -4.88 -21.02
C LYS A 509 -0.16 -4.49 -20.27
N PHE A 510 -0.23 -4.46 -18.94
CA PHE A 510 0.89 -4.14 -18.06
C PHE A 510 1.99 -5.21 -18.14
N ILE A 511 1.63 -6.51 -18.00
CA ILE A 511 2.57 -7.63 -18.03
C ILE A 511 3.35 -7.65 -19.36
N ARG A 512 2.66 -7.56 -20.50
CA ARG A 512 3.28 -7.50 -21.83
C ARG A 512 4.28 -6.34 -21.94
N GLY A 513 3.87 -5.15 -21.52
CA GLY A 513 4.70 -3.94 -21.60
C GLY A 513 5.92 -3.99 -20.67
N ARG A 514 5.76 -4.53 -19.46
CA ARG A 514 6.84 -4.64 -18.46
C ARG A 514 7.87 -5.70 -18.78
N LEU A 515 7.43 -6.88 -19.19
CA LEU A 515 8.32 -7.99 -19.57
C LEU A 515 8.91 -7.84 -20.98
N GLN A 516 8.48 -6.81 -21.73
CA GLN A 516 8.91 -6.54 -23.11
C GLN A 516 8.73 -7.75 -24.06
N ILE A 517 7.70 -8.57 -23.83
CA ILE A 517 7.50 -9.84 -24.53
C ILE A 517 7.38 -9.56 -26.05
N PRO A 518 8.25 -10.13 -26.90
CA PRO A 518 8.17 -10.01 -28.35
C PRO A 518 6.78 -10.38 -28.87
N ARG A 519 6.29 -9.66 -29.88
CA ARG A 519 4.92 -9.79 -30.39
C ARG A 519 4.50 -11.24 -30.62
N ASP A 520 5.39 -12.04 -31.19
CA ASP A 520 5.10 -13.41 -31.63
C ASP A 520 5.07 -14.39 -30.44
N GLN A 521 5.87 -14.12 -29.39
CA GLN A 521 5.78 -14.83 -28.12
C GLN A 521 4.53 -14.45 -27.34
N TRP A 522 4.13 -13.17 -27.36
CA TRP A 522 2.90 -12.70 -26.73
C TRP A 522 1.64 -13.26 -27.42
N ILE A 523 1.69 -13.46 -28.73
CA ILE A 523 0.67 -14.20 -29.48
C ILE A 523 0.61 -15.65 -28.95
N ALA A 524 1.72 -16.38 -28.92
CA ALA A 524 1.74 -17.77 -28.41
C ALA A 524 1.27 -17.93 -26.94
N VAL A 525 1.47 -16.92 -26.09
CA VAL A 525 0.92 -16.86 -24.72
C VAL A 525 -0.60 -16.78 -24.73
N LEU A 526 -1.18 -15.92 -25.57
CA LEU A 526 -2.63 -15.71 -25.62
C LEU A 526 -3.37 -16.74 -26.47
N ASP A 527 -2.76 -17.27 -27.52
CA ASP A 527 -3.28 -18.43 -28.26
C ASP A 527 -3.46 -19.61 -27.28
N ARG A 528 -2.47 -19.84 -26.40
CA ARG A 528 -2.55 -20.85 -25.34
C ARG A 528 -3.59 -20.55 -24.26
N PHE A 529 -3.83 -19.27 -23.94
CA PHE A 529 -4.94 -18.88 -23.06
C PHE A 529 -6.29 -19.23 -23.71
N PHE A 530 -6.47 -18.95 -25.00
CA PHE A 530 -7.69 -19.26 -25.72
C PHE A 530 -7.88 -20.76 -26.01
N ASP A 531 -6.80 -21.53 -26.23
CA ASP A 531 -6.82 -23.00 -26.26
C ASP A 531 -7.46 -23.56 -24.98
N LEU A 532 -7.12 -22.98 -23.82
CA LEU A 532 -7.63 -23.40 -22.51
C LEU A 532 -9.08 -22.94 -22.30
N GLN A 533 -9.38 -21.66 -22.55
CA GLN A 533 -10.74 -21.10 -22.42
C GLN A 533 -11.76 -21.82 -23.32
N SER A 534 -11.36 -22.25 -24.51
CA SER A 534 -12.23 -23.00 -25.43
C SER A 534 -12.31 -24.51 -25.12
N SER A 535 -11.40 -25.03 -24.29
CA SER A 535 -11.41 -26.43 -23.84
C SER A 535 -12.09 -26.66 -22.49
N ASP A 536 -12.14 -25.65 -21.61
CA ASP A 536 -12.83 -25.77 -20.32
C ASP A 536 -14.36 -25.75 -20.48
N SER A 537 -15.03 -26.49 -19.60
CA SER A 537 -16.49 -26.56 -19.49
C SER A 537 -17.01 -26.28 -18.07
N SER A 538 -16.12 -25.91 -17.13
CA SER A 538 -16.46 -25.58 -15.75
C SER A 538 -17.12 -24.21 -15.62
N MET A 539 -16.61 -23.18 -16.30
CA MET A 539 -17.10 -21.80 -16.26
C MET A 539 -18.15 -21.50 -17.34
N LYS A 540 -19.29 -22.20 -17.31
CA LYS A 540 -20.31 -22.08 -18.37
C LYS A 540 -20.81 -20.66 -18.60
N MET A 541 -20.91 -19.87 -17.52
CA MET A 541 -21.30 -18.47 -17.56
C MET A 541 -20.27 -17.54 -18.23
N ASP A 542 -19.01 -17.94 -18.41
CA ASP A 542 -17.99 -17.07 -19.03
C ASP A 542 -18.25 -16.82 -20.53
N THR A 543 -18.97 -17.74 -21.18
CA THR A 543 -19.33 -17.65 -22.61
C THR A 543 -20.06 -16.36 -22.98
N ILE A 544 -20.87 -15.79 -22.06
CA ILE A 544 -21.59 -14.52 -22.26
C ILE A 544 -20.67 -13.29 -22.16
N HIS A 545 -19.46 -13.44 -21.64
CA HIS A 545 -18.45 -12.39 -21.48
C HIS A 545 -17.31 -12.48 -22.50
N PHE A 546 -17.25 -13.55 -23.31
CA PHE A 546 -16.22 -13.77 -24.34
C PHE A 546 -16.08 -12.57 -25.31
N HIS A 547 -17.20 -11.98 -25.73
CA HIS A 547 -17.19 -10.82 -26.61
C HIS A 547 -16.75 -9.51 -25.94
N ASP A 548 -16.94 -9.36 -24.62
CA ASP A 548 -16.39 -8.22 -23.85
C ASP A 548 -14.87 -8.36 -23.74
N LEU A 549 -14.39 -9.53 -23.32
CA LEU A 549 -12.96 -9.85 -23.24
C LEU A 549 -12.24 -9.58 -24.57
N CYS A 550 -12.78 -10.10 -25.68
CA CYS A 550 -12.20 -9.91 -27.00
C CYS A 550 -12.24 -8.44 -27.49
N ALA A 551 -13.35 -7.72 -27.25
CA ALA A 551 -13.47 -6.31 -27.63
C ALA A 551 -12.48 -5.44 -26.82
N LEU A 552 -12.35 -5.70 -25.52
CA LEU A 552 -11.44 -4.98 -24.63
C LEU A 552 -9.96 -5.25 -24.99
N LEU A 553 -9.60 -6.49 -25.33
CA LEU A 553 -8.25 -6.84 -25.80
C LEU A 553 -7.85 -6.01 -27.04
N HIS A 554 -8.75 -5.84 -28.01
CA HIS A 554 -8.52 -5.01 -29.19
C HIS A 554 -8.54 -3.50 -28.86
N PHE A 555 -9.55 -3.03 -28.12
CA PHE A 555 -9.70 -1.62 -27.73
C PHE A 555 -8.49 -1.08 -26.96
N HIS A 556 -7.87 -1.91 -26.11
CA HIS A 556 -6.65 -1.57 -25.37
C HIS A 556 -5.34 -1.89 -26.10
N GLY A 557 -5.38 -2.48 -27.30
CA GLY A 557 -4.20 -2.81 -28.12
C GLY A 557 -3.35 -3.98 -27.58
N VAL A 558 -3.94 -4.84 -26.75
CA VAL A 558 -3.26 -5.96 -26.07
C VAL A 558 -3.10 -7.16 -26.99
N HIS A 559 -4.17 -7.51 -27.70
CA HIS A 559 -4.25 -8.56 -28.70
C HIS A 559 -5.37 -8.20 -29.69
N SER A 560 -5.48 -8.88 -30.83
CA SER A 560 -6.64 -8.72 -31.73
C SER A 560 -6.89 -10.02 -32.48
N MET A 561 -8.02 -10.68 -32.17
CA MET A 561 -8.53 -11.84 -32.91
C MET A 561 -8.77 -11.44 -34.38
N ASP A 562 -8.73 -12.39 -35.33
CA ASP A 562 -8.84 -12.08 -36.76
C ASP A 562 -10.12 -11.33 -37.17
N VAL A 563 -11.23 -11.54 -36.43
CA VAL A 563 -12.48 -10.80 -36.63
C VAL A 563 -12.35 -9.27 -36.49
N TYR A 564 -11.36 -8.76 -35.75
CA TYR A 564 -11.06 -7.32 -35.64
C TYR A 564 -10.02 -6.83 -36.66
N ARG A 565 -9.51 -7.72 -37.52
CA ARG A 565 -8.52 -7.42 -38.56
C ARG A 565 -9.18 -7.19 -39.94
N TRP A 566 -10.51 -7.30 -40.04
CA TRP A 566 -11.27 -7.01 -41.25
C TRP A 566 -11.56 -5.51 -41.38
N ASP A 567 -10.83 -4.85 -42.29
CA ASP A 567 -10.99 -3.41 -42.58
C ASP A 567 -12.31 -3.01 -43.25
N ASN A 568 -13.04 -3.99 -43.79
CA ASN A 568 -14.21 -3.82 -44.67
C ASN A 568 -15.45 -4.54 -44.11
N LEU A 569 -15.85 -4.23 -42.87
CA LEU A 569 -17.17 -4.65 -42.36
C LEU A 569 -18.29 -4.03 -43.21
N ALA A 570 -19.30 -4.84 -43.55
CA ALA A 570 -20.39 -4.42 -44.42
C ALA A 570 -21.25 -3.31 -43.78
N SER A 571 -21.60 -2.29 -44.56
CA SER A 571 -22.51 -1.21 -44.13
C SER A 571 -23.96 -1.67 -44.30
N VAL A 572 -24.41 -2.51 -43.37
CA VAL A 572 -25.72 -3.18 -43.40
C VAL A 572 -26.47 -3.05 -42.07
N GLY A 573 -27.75 -3.40 -42.04
CA GLY A 573 -28.56 -3.38 -40.82
C GLY A 573 -28.60 -2.02 -40.14
N ILE A 574 -28.18 -1.94 -38.88
CA ILE A 574 -28.10 -0.68 -38.12
C ILE A 574 -27.05 0.31 -38.68
N PHE A 575 -26.07 -0.18 -39.44
CA PHE A 575 -24.99 0.63 -40.00
C PHE A 575 -25.25 1.16 -41.41
N HIS A 576 -26.33 0.77 -42.10
CA HIS A 576 -26.54 0.99 -43.55
C HIS A 576 -26.23 2.41 -44.11
N ALA A 577 -26.31 3.45 -43.28
CA ALA A 577 -26.01 4.83 -43.67
C ALA A 577 -24.54 5.25 -43.48
N TRP A 578 -23.72 4.49 -42.75
CA TRP A 578 -22.37 4.84 -42.30
C TRP A 578 -21.34 4.76 -43.43
N ALA A 579 -20.40 5.70 -43.47
CA ALA A 579 -19.34 5.75 -44.49
C ALA A 579 -18.21 4.73 -44.29
N LYS A 580 -17.93 4.33 -43.04
CA LYS A 580 -17.09 3.18 -42.67
C LYS A 580 -17.57 2.62 -41.34
N VAL A 581 -17.70 1.29 -41.24
CA VAL A 581 -17.97 0.58 -39.99
C VAL A 581 -16.63 0.24 -39.31
N PRO A 582 -16.33 0.75 -38.09
CA PRO A 582 -15.15 0.35 -37.34
C PRO A 582 -15.31 -1.04 -36.71
N PRO A 583 -14.24 -1.77 -36.36
CA PRO A 583 -14.34 -3.08 -35.69
C PRO A 583 -15.06 -3.07 -34.33
N ILE A 584 -15.09 -1.92 -33.64
CA ILE A 584 -15.77 -1.73 -32.36
C ILE A 584 -16.70 -0.52 -32.44
N VAL A 585 -17.90 -0.66 -31.87
CA VAL A 585 -18.87 0.42 -31.67
C VAL A 585 -19.17 0.61 -30.18
N ARG A 586 -19.61 1.81 -29.81
CA ARG A 586 -20.15 2.11 -28.49
C ARG A 586 -21.68 2.12 -28.57
N VAL A 587 -22.32 1.30 -27.75
CA VAL A 587 -23.77 1.29 -27.56
C VAL A 587 -24.11 2.11 -26.32
N PHE A 588 -25.18 2.89 -26.39
CA PHE A 588 -25.79 3.63 -25.29
C PHE A 588 -27.23 3.14 -25.08
N LEU A 589 -27.67 3.06 -23.81
CA LEU A 589 -29.07 2.83 -23.44
C LEU A 589 -29.51 3.89 -22.43
N THR A 590 -30.61 4.57 -22.73
CA THR A 590 -31.30 5.50 -21.84
C THR A 590 -32.27 4.72 -20.95
N VAL A 591 -32.11 4.85 -19.63
CA VAL A 591 -32.86 4.10 -18.62
C VAL A 591 -33.77 5.05 -17.83
N PRO A 592 -35.11 4.89 -17.91
CA PRO A 592 -36.06 5.70 -17.15
C PRO A 592 -35.85 5.58 -15.64
N ARG A 593 -35.75 6.72 -14.94
CA ARG A 593 -35.37 6.79 -13.53
C ARG A 593 -36.27 5.96 -12.60
N GLN A 594 -37.55 5.80 -12.95
CA GLN A 594 -38.52 4.99 -12.19
C GLN A 594 -38.12 3.50 -12.12
N LYS A 595 -37.41 2.98 -13.12
CA LYS A 595 -36.93 1.58 -13.13
C LYS A 595 -35.86 1.31 -12.07
N LEU A 596 -35.10 2.34 -11.67
CA LEU A 596 -33.97 2.22 -10.74
C LEU A 596 -34.41 2.02 -9.27
N GLY A 597 -35.66 2.31 -8.92
CA GLY A 597 -36.17 2.23 -7.54
C GLY A 597 -36.06 0.84 -6.91
N VAL A 598 -35.98 -0.21 -7.73
CA VAL A 598 -35.76 -1.61 -7.30
C VAL A 598 -34.40 -1.84 -6.62
N LEU A 599 -33.42 -0.97 -6.86
CA LEU A 599 -32.06 -1.05 -6.31
C LEU A 599 -31.89 -0.35 -4.94
N ALA A 600 -32.97 0.21 -4.39
CA ALA A 600 -32.92 0.96 -3.14
C ALA A 600 -32.39 0.13 -1.95
N GLY A 601 -31.52 0.73 -1.14
CA GLY A 601 -30.99 0.15 0.10
C GLY A 601 -29.78 -0.79 -0.05
N ALA A 602 -29.33 -1.10 -1.27
CA ALA A 602 -28.23 -2.03 -1.53
C ALA A 602 -27.22 -1.49 -2.55
N THR A 603 -26.09 -2.19 -2.74
CA THR A 603 -24.93 -1.76 -3.55
C THR A 603 -24.50 -2.79 -4.61
N PRO A 604 -25.43 -3.35 -5.42
CA PRO A 604 -25.08 -4.38 -6.42
C PRO A 604 -24.14 -3.85 -7.51
N VAL A 605 -23.32 -4.75 -8.06
CA VAL A 605 -22.66 -4.55 -9.36
C VAL A 605 -23.72 -4.50 -10.46
N LEU A 606 -23.58 -3.55 -11.39
CA LEU A 606 -24.41 -3.40 -12.58
C LEU A 606 -23.68 -3.91 -13.82
N GLN A 607 -24.44 -4.50 -14.73
CA GLN A 607 -23.96 -5.04 -16.00
C GLN A 607 -24.93 -4.68 -17.12
N ALA A 608 -24.42 -4.51 -18.34
CA ALA A 608 -25.22 -4.18 -19.52
C ALA A 608 -24.89 -5.13 -20.66
N GLY A 609 -25.79 -5.28 -21.61
CA GLY A 609 -25.66 -6.36 -22.58
C GLY A 609 -26.61 -6.31 -23.74
N MET A 610 -26.59 -7.41 -24.49
CA MET A 610 -27.51 -7.69 -25.57
C MET A 610 -28.15 -9.07 -25.37
N ARG A 611 -29.46 -9.16 -25.55
CA ARG A 611 -30.23 -10.41 -25.47
C ARG A 611 -31.15 -10.56 -26.68
N GLY A 612 -31.15 -11.74 -27.29
CA GLY A 612 -32.01 -12.14 -28.40
C GLY A 612 -32.04 -13.67 -28.54
N PRO A 613 -32.73 -14.23 -29.56
CA PRO A 613 -32.91 -15.68 -29.70
C PRO A 613 -31.61 -16.48 -29.75
N TRP A 614 -30.56 -15.90 -30.33
CA TRP A 614 -29.24 -16.53 -30.55
C TRP A 614 -28.09 -15.77 -29.86
N MET A 615 -28.40 -14.83 -28.96
CA MET A 615 -27.42 -13.92 -28.38
C MET A 615 -27.73 -13.64 -26.90
N HIS A 616 -26.75 -13.81 -26.04
CA HIS A 616 -26.78 -13.29 -24.67
C HIS A 616 -25.35 -12.88 -24.29
N ASN A 617 -25.05 -11.58 -24.43
CA ASN A 617 -23.71 -11.03 -24.25
C ASN A 617 -23.74 -9.93 -23.19
N LEU A 618 -22.75 -9.90 -22.29
CA LEU A 618 -22.65 -8.95 -21.18
C LEU A 618 -21.28 -8.24 -21.18
N PHE A 619 -21.31 -6.91 -21.14
CA PHE A 619 -20.17 -6.02 -21.38
C PHE A 619 -19.84 -5.13 -20.17
N SER A 620 -18.61 -4.62 -20.14
CA SER A 620 -18.13 -3.66 -19.13
C SER A 620 -18.76 -2.25 -19.36
N VAL A 621 -19.27 -1.64 -18.28
CA VAL A 621 -20.25 -0.52 -18.38
C VAL A 621 -19.76 0.78 -17.75
N HIS A 622 -19.97 1.90 -18.46
CA HIS A 622 -19.96 3.26 -17.88
C HIS A 622 -21.38 3.81 -17.78
N ALA A 623 -21.66 4.66 -16.79
CA ALA A 623 -22.98 5.29 -16.62
C ALA A 623 -22.90 6.70 -16.04
N ALA A 624 -23.83 7.57 -16.45
CA ALA A 624 -24.02 8.92 -15.92
C ALA A 624 -25.50 9.34 -16.02
N PHE A 625 -25.99 10.13 -15.07
CA PHE A 625 -27.34 10.72 -15.18
C PHE A 625 -27.31 11.95 -16.08
N GLY A 626 -28.22 12.06 -17.04
CA GLY A 626 -28.20 13.14 -18.02
C GLY A 626 -29.12 12.91 -19.20
N ILE A 627 -28.99 13.75 -20.22
CA ILE A 627 -29.65 13.62 -21.53
C ILE A 627 -28.58 13.41 -22.59
N LEU A 628 -28.80 12.44 -23.48
CA LEU A 628 -27.97 12.20 -24.66
C LEU A 628 -28.65 12.86 -25.87
N SER A 629 -27.93 13.64 -26.66
CA SER A 629 -28.45 14.31 -27.86
C SER A 629 -27.64 13.91 -29.08
N VAL A 630 -28.31 13.40 -30.10
CA VAL A 630 -27.66 12.96 -31.35
C VAL A 630 -27.15 14.17 -32.13
N MET A 631 -25.94 14.06 -32.68
CA MET A 631 -25.27 15.07 -33.49
C MET A 631 -24.64 14.44 -34.74
N GLY A 632 -24.13 15.28 -35.66
CA GLY A 632 -23.43 14.80 -36.86
C GLY A 632 -24.40 14.46 -38.00
N THR A 633 -24.10 13.39 -38.74
CA THR A 633 -24.89 12.94 -39.91
C THR A 633 -25.09 11.43 -39.87
N PRO A 634 -26.07 10.86 -40.61
CA PRO A 634 -26.21 9.40 -40.70
C PRO A 634 -24.95 8.65 -41.17
N ALA A 635 -24.10 9.32 -41.95
CA ALA A 635 -22.82 8.78 -42.44
C ALA A 635 -21.67 8.87 -41.44
N ASN A 636 -21.78 9.74 -40.44
CA ASN A 636 -20.80 9.98 -39.38
C ASN A 636 -21.55 10.50 -38.13
N PRO A 637 -22.22 9.60 -37.38
CA PRO A 637 -23.05 9.98 -36.25
C PRO A 637 -22.20 10.26 -35.02
N LYS A 638 -22.68 11.18 -34.19
CA LYS A 638 -22.03 11.66 -32.96
C LYS A 638 -23.10 11.88 -31.88
N ALA A 639 -22.69 12.21 -30.66
CA ALA A 639 -23.60 12.70 -29.64
C ALA A 639 -22.92 13.72 -28.72
N SER A 640 -23.73 14.57 -28.10
CA SER A 640 -23.38 15.34 -26.90
C SER A 640 -24.15 14.78 -25.70
N PHE A 641 -23.60 14.94 -24.50
CA PHE A 641 -24.25 14.51 -23.26
C PHE A 641 -24.32 15.67 -22.27
N GLU A 642 -25.50 15.86 -21.68
CA GLU A 642 -25.79 16.94 -20.72
C GLU A 642 -26.10 16.33 -19.34
N GLU A 643 -25.10 16.28 -18.45
CA GLU A 643 -25.20 15.67 -17.10
C GLU A 643 -26.36 16.29 -16.29
N ASP A 644 -26.98 15.51 -15.42
CA ASP A 644 -27.91 16.02 -14.40
C ASP A 644 -27.10 16.64 -13.25
N PRO A 645 -27.16 17.96 -12.99
CA PRO A 645 -26.36 18.57 -11.93
C PRO A 645 -26.68 18.01 -10.53
N LYS A 646 -27.88 17.45 -10.33
CA LYS A 646 -28.33 16.81 -9.09
C LYS A 646 -28.09 15.29 -9.06
N ARG A 647 -27.67 14.68 -10.17
CA ARG A 647 -27.25 13.26 -10.27
C ARG A 647 -28.29 12.28 -9.69
N PHE A 648 -27.99 11.64 -8.57
CA PHE A 648 -28.89 10.70 -7.87
C PHE A 648 -30.17 11.36 -7.36
N HIS A 649 -30.11 12.65 -6.97
CA HIS A 649 -31.25 13.47 -6.55
C HIS A 649 -31.86 14.30 -7.70
N GLY A 650 -31.48 13.97 -8.93
CA GLY A 650 -31.96 14.62 -10.14
C GLY A 650 -33.24 14.02 -10.73
N THR A 651 -33.59 14.49 -11.93
CA THR A 651 -34.83 14.11 -12.64
C THR A 651 -34.56 13.54 -14.03
N LYS A 652 -33.41 13.82 -14.65
CA LYS A 652 -33.02 13.24 -15.94
C LYS A 652 -32.85 11.71 -15.84
N PRO A 653 -32.98 10.94 -16.94
CA PRO A 653 -32.73 9.50 -16.93
C PRO A 653 -31.26 9.15 -16.63
N LEU A 654 -30.99 7.86 -16.43
CA LEU A 654 -29.64 7.33 -16.41
C LEU A 654 -29.27 6.90 -17.83
N VAL A 655 -28.14 7.35 -18.36
CA VAL A 655 -27.59 6.82 -19.61
C VAL A 655 -26.43 5.90 -19.26
N ILE A 656 -26.49 4.67 -19.76
CA ILE A 656 -25.39 3.70 -19.70
C ILE A 656 -24.70 3.62 -21.07
N SER A 657 -23.44 3.19 -21.11
CA SER A 657 -22.77 2.80 -22.36
C SER A 657 -21.75 1.68 -22.16
N PHE A 658 -21.55 0.88 -23.20
CA PHE A 658 -20.54 -0.18 -23.28
C PHE A 658 -19.94 -0.25 -24.70
N VAL A 659 -18.78 -0.90 -24.84
CA VAL A 659 -18.16 -1.16 -26.15
C VAL A 659 -18.39 -2.60 -26.58
N MET A 660 -18.58 -2.83 -27.87
CA MET A 660 -18.79 -4.18 -28.40
C MET A 660 -18.29 -4.35 -29.85
N PRO A 661 -18.08 -5.59 -30.33
CA PRO A 661 -17.66 -5.85 -31.71
C PRO A 661 -18.77 -5.48 -32.70
N ALA A 662 -18.45 -4.67 -33.70
CA ALA A 662 -19.45 -4.20 -34.67
C ALA A 662 -20.05 -5.33 -35.51
N MET A 663 -19.27 -6.38 -35.82
CA MET A 663 -19.73 -7.53 -36.60
C MET A 663 -21.01 -8.18 -36.02
N LEU A 664 -21.18 -8.19 -34.68
CA LEU A 664 -22.39 -8.74 -34.03
C LEU A 664 -23.69 -8.00 -34.41
N LEU A 665 -23.59 -6.85 -35.07
CA LEU A 665 -24.73 -6.03 -35.53
C LEU A 665 -24.83 -5.94 -37.06
N THR A 666 -23.97 -6.64 -37.82
CA THR A 666 -24.02 -6.68 -39.29
C THR A 666 -25.03 -7.70 -39.81
N GLY A 667 -25.01 -8.91 -39.25
CA GLY A 667 -25.91 -10.02 -39.63
C GLY A 667 -25.25 -11.09 -40.51
N ASP A 668 -24.00 -10.92 -40.95
CA ASP A 668 -23.28 -11.83 -41.87
C ASP A 668 -22.84 -13.18 -41.24
N GLY A 669 -23.51 -13.63 -40.17
CA GLY A 669 -23.29 -14.93 -39.55
C GLY A 669 -24.07 -16.05 -40.26
N PRO A 670 -23.62 -17.32 -40.20
CA PRO A 670 -24.28 -18.43 -40.88
C PRO A 670 -25.62 -18.81 -40.22
N GLY A 671 -26.71 -18.12 -40.57
CA GLY A 671 -28.07 -18.61 -40.35
C GLY A 671 -29.23 -17.61 -40.33
N TYR A 672 -29.03 -16.33 -40.00
CA TYR A 672 -30.15 -15.42 -39.68
C TYR A 672 -29.90 -13.95 -40.02
N ASP A 673 -30.89 -13.29 -40.64
CA ASP A 673 -31.06 -11.84 -40.59
C ASP A 673 -31.03 -11.35 -39.13
N LEU A 674 -30.48 -10.16 -38.88
CA LEU A 674 -30.36 -9.59 -37.54
C LEU A 674 -31.77 -9.39 -36.91
N PRO A 675 -32.18 -10.17 -35.90
CA PRO A 675 -33.58 -10.19 -35.51
C PRO A 675 -34.04 -8.87 -34.88
N SER A 676 -35.24 -8.41 -35.26
CA SER A 676 -35.91 -7.26 -34.64
C SER A 676 -36.23 -7.46 -33.14
N SER A 677 -36.05 -8.67 -32.63
CA SER A 677 -36.17 -9.07 -31.22
C SER A 677 -34.88 -8.96 -30.40
N ILE A 678 -33.77 -8.45 -30.95
CA ILE A 678 -32.58 -8.12 -30.15
C ILE A 678 -32.88 -6.91 -29.25
N LEU A 679 -32.64 -7.10 -27.95
CA LEU A 679 -32.76 -6.10 -26.89
C LEU A 679 -31.38 -5.67 -26.38
N VAL A 680 -31.22 -4.38 -26.09
CA VAL A 680 -30.13 -3.83 -25.26
C VAL A 680 -30.63 -3.77 -23.83
N VAL A 681 -29.85 -4.29 -22.87
CA VAL A 681 -30.31 -4.52 -21.48
C VAL A 681 -29.39 -3.85 -20.45
N LEU A 682 -29.97 -3.45 -19.32
CA LEU A 682 -29.29 -3.14 -18.05
C LEU A 682 -29.81 -4.11 -16.99
N ALA A 683 -28.91 -4.82 -16.31
CA ALA A 683 -29.21 -5.80 -15.28
C ALA A 683 -28.31 -5.64 -14.05
N VAL A 684 -28.71 -6.27 -12.95
CA VAL A 684 -27.82 -6.54 -11.80
C VAL A 684 -26.90 -7.72 -12.15
N LYS A 685 -25.65 -7.74 -11.68
CA LYS A 685 -24.73 -8.88 -11.84
C LYS A 685 -25.40 -10.15 -11.32
N ASN A 686 -25.54 -11.15 -12.19
CA ASN A 686 -26.14 -12.43 -11.81
C ASN A 686 -25.13 -13.28 -11.04
N ASN A 687 -25.33 -13.33 -9.72
CA ASN A 687 -24.67 -14.23 -8.78
C ASN A 687 -25.73 -14.76 -7.79
N PRO A 688 -25.42 -15.77 -6.97
CA PRO A 688 -26.39 -16.35 -6.02
C PRO A 688 -27.00 -15.31 -5.06
N ILE A 689 -26.23 -14.30 -4.64
CA ILE A 689 -26.69 -13.21 -3.77
C ILE A 689 -27.82 -12.42 -4.44
N ASN A 690 -27.57 -11.91 -5.65
CA ASN A 690 -28.49 -11.04 -6.35
C ASN A 690 -29.69 -11.80 -6.91
N SER A 691 -29.51 -13.08 -7.28
CA SER A 691 -30.62 -13.99 -7.56
C SER A 691 -31.58 -14.13 -6.37
N ILE A 692 -31.07 -14.23 -5.13
CA ILE A 692 -31.90 -14.25 -3.92
C ILE A 692 -32.54 -12.89 -3.61
N LEU A 693 -31.78 -11.78 -3.70
CA LEU A 693 -32.25 -10.43 -3.33
C LEU A 693 -33.20 -9.77 -4.34
N TYR A 694 -33.07 -10.13 -5.62
CA TYR A 694 -33.73 -9.47 -6.74
C TYR A 694 -34.48 -10.40 -7.70
N GLY A 695 -34.25 -11.73 -7.70
CA GLY A 695 -34.90 -12.64 -8.66
C GLY A 695 -36.43 -12.61 -8.62
N SER A 696 -37.02 -12.40 -7.44
CA SER A 696 -38.47 -12.20 -7.25
C SER A 696 -39.00 -10.84 -7.71
N LYS A 697 -38.13 -9.87 -8.00
CA LYS A 697 -38.46 -8.49 -8.42
C LYS A 697 -38.12 -8.21 -9.89
N LEU A 698 -37.06 -8.85 -10.40
CA LEU A 698 -36.44 -8.61 -11.71
C LEU A 698 -36.46 -9.86 -12.62
N GLY A 699 -37.05 -10.96 -12.16
CA GLY A 699 -37.10 -12.22 -12.90
C GLY A 699 -35.74 -12.93 -13.01
N PRO A 700 -35.65 -14.04 -13.77
CA PRO A 700 -34.47 -14.90 -13.83
C PRO A 700 -33.24 -14.28 -14.53
N HIS A 701 -33.40 -13.11 -15.16
CA HIS A 701 -32.30 -12.39 -15.84
C HIS A 701 -31.84 -11.14 -15.07
N LEU A 702 -32.47 -10.81 -13.94
CA LEU A 702 -32.16 -9.66 -13.09
C LEU A 702 -32.18 -8.30 -13.83
N GLU A 703 -33.04 -8.16 -14.84
CA GLU A 703 -33.10 -6.99 -15.73
C GLU A 703 -33.83 -5.81 -15.08
N ILE A 704 -33.12 -4.69 -14.95
CA ILE A 704 -33.66 -3.42 -14.46
C ILE A 704 -34.43 -2.70 -15.58
N HIS A 705 -33.87 -2.71 -16.79
CA HIS A 705 -34.48 -2.14 -17.99
C HIS A 705 -33.93 -2.78 -19.27
N TYR A 706 -34.71 -2.74 -20.33
CA TYR A 706 -34.30 -3.11 -21.69
C TYR A 706 -35.06 -2.27 -22.71
N ALA A 707 -34.48 -2.11 -23.90
CA ALA A 707 -35.12 -1.55 -25.08
C ALA A 707 -34.69 -2.33 -26.33
N ALA A 708 -35.42 -2.22 -27.44
CA ALA A 708 -35.03 -2.88 -28.70
C ALA A 708 -33.80 -2.19 -29.32
N LEU A 709 -32.93 -2.95 -29.99
CA LEU A 709 -31.74 -2.41 -30.66
C LEU A 709 -32.06 -1.28 -31.66
N PHE A 710 -33.23 -1.35 -32.30
CA PHE A 710 -33.70 -0.36 -33.28
C PHE A 710 -34.57 0.76 -32.69
N ASP A 711 -34.79 0.79 -31.38
CA ASP A 711 -35.44 1.90 -30.68
C ASP A 711 -34.48 3.09 -30.60
N LYS A 712 -34.68 4.09 -31.47
CA LYS A 712 -33.84 5.29 -31.55
C LYS A 712 -34.11 6.33 -30.45
N GLU A 713 -35.12 6.14 -29.61
CA GLU A 713 -35.36 7.00 -28.45
C GLU A 713 -34.58 6.48 -27.23
N SER A 714 -34.55 5.15 -27.04
CA SER A 714 -33.84 4.51 -25.93
C SER A 714 -32.40 4.13 -26.25
N VAL A 715 -32.06 3.78 -27.50
CA VAL A 715 -30.75 3.21 -27.90
C VAL A 715 -30.05 4.07 -28.94
N LEU A 716 -28.75 4.29 -28.74
CA LEU A 716 -27.87 4.91 -29.74
C LEU A 716 -26.60 4.08 -29.92
N VAL A 717 -26.15 3.91 -31.17
CA VAL A 717 -24.89 3.24 -31.51
C VAL A 717 -23.99 4.23 -32.24
N LEU A 718 -22.74 4.37 -31.81
CA LEU A 718 -21.75 5.30 -32.36
C LEU A 718 -20.43 4.59 -32.74
N PRO A 719 -19.70 5.07 -33.75
CA PRO A 719 -18.34 4.65 -34.02
C PRO A 719 -17.43 4.85 -32.80
N GLU A 720 -16.66 3.82 -32.44
CA GLU A 720 -15.60 3.91 -31.44
C GLU A 720 -14.24 3.65 -32.13
N GLN A 721 -13.14 4.10 -31.53
CA GLN A 721 -11.79 3.85 -32.05
C GLN A 721 -10.90 3.25 -30.96
N PRO A 722 -10.06 2.25 -31.28
CA PRO A 722 -9.12 1.67 -30.31
C PRO A 722 -8.13 2.73 -29.82
N LEU A 723 -7.67 2.59 -28.58
CA LEU A 723 -6.68 3.49 -28.01
C LEU A 723 -5.31 3.28 -28.70
N PRO A 724 -4.57 4.36 -29.03
CA PRO A 724 -3.31 4.23 -29.76
C PRO A 724 -2.31 3.36 -28.99
N SER A 725 -1.79 2.34 -29.67
CA SER A 725 -0.92 1.29 -29.12
C SER A 725 0.56 1.72 -29.00
N GLY A 726 0.79 2.97 -28.62
CA GLY A 726 2.11 3.57 -28.43
C GLY A 726 2.75 3.21 -27.10
N PHE A 727 3.40 2.06 -27.01
CA PHE A 727 4.34 1.79 -25.92
C PHE A 727 5.71 2.40 -26.26
N SER A 728 6.09 3.46 -25.55
CA SER A 728 7.46 4.00 -25.57
C SER A 728 8.05 3.95 -24.17
N THR A 729 8.74 2.87 -23.85
CA THR A 729 9.45 2.68 -22.58
C THR A 729 10.87 2.20 -22.82
N ASN A 730 11.76 3.14 -23.17
CA ASN A 730 13.21 2.94 -23.08
C ASN A 730 13.63 2.88 -21.59
N MET A 731 13.26 1.79 -20.93
CA MET A 731 13.89 1.39 -19.67
C MET A 731 15.30 0.88 -20.01
N ASN A 732 16.27 1.81 -20.01
CA ASN A 732 17.69 1.48 -20.06
C ASN A 732 18.05 0.70 -18.79
N ILE A 733 17.91 -0.63 -18.84
CA ILE A 733 18.56 -1.52 -17.87
C ILE A 733 20.05 -1.19 -17.92
N PRO A 734 20.71 -0.88 -16.78
CA PRO A 734 22.15 -0.63 -16.77
C PRO A 734 22.88 -1.79 -17.44
N SER A 735 23.61 -1.48 -18.51
CA SER A 735 24.34 -2.49 -19.27
C SER A 735 25.52 -2.98 -18.43
N ALA A 736 25.34 -4.15 -17.79
CA ALA A 736 26.34 -4.77 -16.95
C ALA A 736 27.66 -4.93 -17.72
N SER A 737 28.78 -4.64 -17.06
CA SER A 737 30.11 -4.64 -17.69
C SER A 737 30.41 -6.03 -18.27
N GLY A 738 30.69 -6.09 -19.57
CA GLY A 738 30.81 -7.36 -20.31
C GLY A 738 31.94 -7.36 -21.31
N GLN A 739 33.03 -8.05 -20.97
CA GLN A 739 34.19 -8.26 -21.85
C GLN A 739 34.19 -9.65 -22.52
N ILE A 740 33.17 -10.49 -22.28
CA ILE A 740 33.07 -11.85 -22.82
C ILE A 740 32.17 -11.89 -24.07
N GLY A 741 30.98 -11.28 -24.03
CA GLY A 741 30.15 -11.02 -25.24
C GLY A 741 28.70 -10.65 -24.94
N SER A 742 27.83 -10.67 -25.96
CA SER A 742 26.42 -10.29 -25.80
C SER A 742 25.63 -11.23 -24.88
N ARG A 743 24.84 -10.63 -23.98
CA ARG A 743 23.92 -11.36 -23.07
C ARG A 743 22.50 -11.33 -23.63
N GLY A 744 21.89 -12.49 -23.77
CA GLY A 744 20.48 -12.63 -24.11
C GLY A 744 19.53 -12.19 -22.97
N PRO A 745 18.22 -12.40 -23.14
CA PRO A 745 17.25 -12.23 -22.05
C PRO A 745 17.52 -13.21 -20.91
N ILE A 746 16.99 -12.88 -19.74
CA ILE A 746 16.98 -13.76 -18.57
C ILE A 746 15.69 -14.58 -18.65
N SER A 747 15.80 -15.90 -18.58
CA SER A 747 14.65 -16.80 -18.52
C SER A 747 14.35 -17.16 -17.07
N ALA A 748 13.06 -17.27 -16.75
CA ALA A 748 12.57 -17.75 -15.48
C ALA A 748 12.30 -19.26 -15.59
N ASN A 749 12.84 -20.07 -14.67
CA ASN A 749 12.63 -21.52 -14.63
C ASN A 749 11.91 -21.88 -13.33
N PHE A 750 10.97 -22.80 -13.46
CA PHE A 750 10.03 -23.19 -12.42
C PHE A 750 10.08 -24.70 -12.20
N ASN A 751 9.47 -25.17 -11.12
CA ASN A 751 9.37 -26.60 -10.78
C ASN A 751 8.45 -27.38 -11.75
N ASP A 752 8.49 -28.71 -11.68
CA ASP A 752 7.67 -29.59 -12.54
C ASP A 752 6.15 -29.42 -12.31
N GLU A 753 5.74 -29.14 -11.06
CA GLU A 753 4.34 -28.79 -10.73
C GLU A 753 3.94 -27.40 -11.24
N CYS A 754 4.91 -26.63 -11.74
CA CYS A 754 4.72 -25.33 -12.36
C CYS A 754 4.01 -24.34 -11.43
N ASP A 755 4.36 -24.23 -10.15
CA ASP A 755 3.79 -23.24 -9.23
C ASP A 755 4.81 -22.32 -8.54
N LEU A 756 6.04 -22.79 -8.41
CA LEU A 756 7.13 -22.11 -7.69
C LEU A 756 8.31 -21.86 -8.62
N MET A 757 8.86 -20.65 -8.53
CA MET A 757 10.03 -20.28 -9.31
C MET A 757 11.30 -20.79 -8.64
N GLU A 758 12.01 -21.70 -9.30
CA GLU A 758 13.21 -22.33 -8.73
C GLU A 758 14.48 -21.55 -9.05
N SER A 759 14.63 -21.06 -10.29
CA SER A 759 15.89 -20.47 -10.75
C SER A 759 15.73 -19.51 -11.93
N PHE A 760 16.69 -18.60 -12.10
CA PHE A 760 16.89 -17.94 -13.39
C PHE A 760 17.90 -18.70 -14.25
N SER A 761 17.81 -18.53 -15.56
CA SER A 761 18.90 -18.80 -16.48
C SER A 761 19.22 -17.58 -17.33
N ALA A 762 20.51 -17.38 -17.64
CA ALA A 762 20.98 -16.32 -18.51
C ALA A 762 22.01 -16.86 -19.49
N LYS A 763 21.85 -16.53 -20.77
CA LYS A 763 22.69 -17.00 -21.87
C LYS A 763 23.59 -15.88 -22.39
N ILE A 764 24.88 -16.17 -22.54
CA ILE A 764 25.88 -15.28 -23.12
C ILE A 764 26.43 -15.91 -24.40
N THR A 765 26.37 -15.17 -25.50
CA THR A 765 27.11 -15.46 -26.73
C THR A 765 28.53 -14.95 -26.55
N VAL A 766 29.54 -15.82 -26.66
CA VAL A 766 30.93 -15.44 -26.41
C VAL A 766 31.53 -14.84 -27.67
N GLU A 767 31.97 -13.58 -27.58
CA GLU A 767 32.33 -12.72 -28.71
C GLU A 767 33.79 -12.25 -28.68
N ASP A 768 34.38 -12.00 -27.51
CA ASP A 768 35.80 -11.64 -27.38
C ASP A 768 36.74 -12.78 -27.83
N GLY A 769 37.87 -12.42 -28.45
CA GLY A 769 38.81 -13.38 -29.02
C GLY A 769 39.51 -14.28 -28.00
N LEU A 770 39.87 -13.75 -26.83
CA LEU A 770 40.52 -14.50 -25.75
C LEU A 770 39.51 -15.42 -25.05
N ALA A 771 38.30 -14.92 -24.80
CA ALA A 771 37.20 -15.71 -24.25
C ALA A 771 36.79 -16.85 -25.21
N LYS A 772 36.70 -16.59 -26.52
CA LYS A 772 36.48 -17.62 -27.56
C LYS A 772 37.59 -18.68 -27.58
N ALA A 773 38.85 -18.26 -27.50
CA ALA A 773 39.99 -19.18 -27.45
C ALA A 773 39.94 -20.06 -26.19
N ALA A 774 39.78 -19.46 -25.02
CA ALA A 774 39.70 -20.15 -23.73
C ALA A 774 38.49 -21.10 -23.65
N LEU A 775 37.30 -20.71 -24.16
CA LEU A 775 36.14 -21.60 -24.18
C LEU A 775 36.37 -22.82 -25.05
N ARG A 776 37.08 -22.67 -26.18
CA ARG A 776 37.44 -23.79 -27.08
C ARG A 776 38.52 -24.69 -26.51
N SER A 777 39.56 -24.13 -25.88
CA SER A 777 40.71 -24.86 -25.31
C SER A 777 40.42 -25.52 -23.95
N SER A 778 39.16 -25.88 -23.67
CA SER A 778 38.69 -26.42 -22.39
C SER A 778 38.99 -25.56 -21.15
N GLY A 779 39.26 -24.27 -21.31
CA GLY A 779 39.50 -23.34 -20.22
C GLY A 779 38.36 -23.30 -19.20
N ALA A 780 38.72 -23.02 -17.95
CA ALA A 780 37.80 -22.87 -16.84
C ALA A 780 37.00 -21.57 -16.97
N VAL A 781 35.71 -21.64 -16.63
CA VAL A 781 34.86 -20.49 -16.36
C VAL A 781 34.70 -20.44 -14.85
N THR A 782 35.15 -19.37 -14.19
CA THR A 782 34.87 -19.17 -12.75
C THR A 782 33.68 -18.26 -12.57
N VAL A 783 32.94 -18.47 -11.48
CA VAL A 783 31.66 -17.81 -11.21
C VAL A 783 31.69 -17.30 -9.77
N HIS A 784 31.53 -15.99 -9.60
CA HIS A 784 31.57 -15.34 -8.30
C HIS A 784 30.31 -14.50 -8.10
N GLN A 785 29.61 -14.67 -6.99
CA GLN A 785 28.45 -13.83 -6.68
C GLN A 785 28.94 -12.50 -6.12
N PHE A 786 28.72 -11.42 -6.88
CA PHE A 786 29.19 -10.07 -6.58
C PHE A 786 28.19 -9.31 -5.69
N SER A 787 26.88 -9.57 -5.84
CA SER A 787 25.84 -8.96 -5.01
C SER A 787 24.67 -9.92 -4.75
N HIS A 788 23.65 -9.44 -4.04
CA HIS A 788 22.34 -10.10 -3.90
C HIS A 788 21.81 -10.73 -5.21
N ASN A 789 21.98 -10.04 -6.33
CA ASN A 789 21.39 -10.37 -7.62
C ASN A 789 22.38 -10.27 -8.81
N ILE A 790 23.68 -10.09 -8.57
CA ILE A 790 24.70 -10.01 -9.64
C ILE A 790 25.73 -11.14 -9.46
N ILE A 791 26.02 -11.83 -10.55
CA ILE A 791 27.19 -12.71 -10.69
C ILE A 791 28.20 -12.10 -11.64
N GLN A 792 29.48 -12.21 -11.30
CA GLN A 792 30.59 -11.96 -12.20
C GLN A 792 31.15 -13.32 -12.70
N LEU A 793 31.24 -13.45 -14.02
CA LEU A 793 31.86 -14.56 -14.73
C LEU A 793 33.28 -14.16 -15.14
N VAL A 794 34.22 -15.10 -15.06
CA VAL A 794 35.61 -14.90 -15.54
C VAL A 794 36.00 -16.02 -16.49
N LEU A 795 36.53 -15.66 -17.66
CA LEU A 795 37.00 -16.59 -18.68
C LEU A 795 38.11 -15.95 -19.52
N GLY A 796 39.26 -16.61 -19.66
CA GLY A 796 40.34 -16.16 -20.55
C GLY A 796 40.92 -14.78 -20.20
N GLY A 797 40.86 -14.38 -18.92
CA GLY A 797 41.26 -13.04 -18.46
C GLY A 797 40.22 -11.93 -18.71
N ARG A 798 39.03 -12.28 -19.20
CA ARG A 798 37.89 -11.37 -19.36
C ARG A 798 36.87 -11.57 -18.24
N THR A 799 36.22 -10.49 -17.83
CA THR A 799 35.09 -10.50 -16.89
C THR A 799 33.77 -10.18 -17.60
N GLN A 800 32.65 -10.72 -17.11
CA GLN A 800 31.32 -10.24 -17.47
C GLN A 800 30.35 -10.38 -16.31
N GLU A 801 29.59 -9.33 -16.05
CA GLU A 801 28.55 -9.30 -15.02
C GLU A 801 27.16 -9.65 -15.58
N VAL A 802 26.40 -10.36 -14.76
CA VAL A 802 25.06 -10.85 -15.05
C VAL A 802 24.17 -10.48 -13.88
N GLY A 803 23.43 -9.38 -14.04
CA GLY A 803 22.37 -8.98 -13.11
C GLY A 803 21.06 -9.75 -13.36
N PHE A 804 20.40 -10.14 -12.28
CA PHE A 804 19.14 -10.88 -12.22
C PHE A 804 18.04 -10.02 -11.53
N PRO A 805 16.73 -10.23 -11.84
CA PRO A 805 15.66 -9.36 -11.35
C PRO A 805 15.14 -9.72 -9.95
N PHE A 806 15.65 -10.80 -9.34
CA PHE A 806 15.38 -11.18 -7.94
C PHE A 806 16.67 -11.73 -7.30
N PRO A 807 16.86 -11.66 -5.96
CA PRO A 807 18.03 -12.24 -5.31
C PRO A 807 18.25 -13.74 -5.53
N ILE A 808 19.51 -14.17 -5.65
CA ILE A 808 19.90 -15.53 -6.06
C ILE A 808 20.89 -16.19 -5.10
N VAL A 809 20.98 -17.51 -5.19
CA VAL A 809 21.99 -18.36 -4.53
C VAL A 809 23.08 -18.72 -5.55
N GLY A 810 23.97 -17.76 -5.85
CA GLY A 810 25.04 -17.93 -6.83
C GLY A 810 26.07 -19.00 -6.45
N ALA A 811 26.15 -19.39 -5.17
CA ALA A 811 26.94 -20.55 -4.73
C ALA A 811 26.40 -21.90 -5.22
N GLN A 812 25.13 -21.97 -5.64
CA GLN A 812 24.48 -23.18 -6.18
C GLN A 812 24.27 -23.11 -7.71
N HIS A 813 25.06 -22.28 -8.41
CA HIS A 813 24.95 -22.13 -9.86
C HIS A 813 25.25 -23.44 -10.62
N ARG A 814 24.69 -23.56 -11.82
CA ARG A 814 25.02 -24.60 -12.80
C ARG A 814 25.43 -23.93 -14.11
N LEU A 815 26.48 -24.44 -14.77
CA LEU A 815 26.91 -23.97 -16.09
C LEU A 815 26.63 -25.02 -17.17
N ARG A 816 26.13 -24.57 -18.33
CA ARG A 816 26.11 -25.33 -19.58
C ARG A 816 27.02 -24.61 -20.59
N LEU A 817 28.02 -25.30 -21.11
CA LEU A 817 29.11 -24.73 -21.91
C LEU A 817 29.13 -25.29 -23.34
N ALA A 818 28.64 -24.53 -24.32
CA ALA A 818 28.61 -24.95 -25.71
C ALA A 818 29.90 -24.54 -26.45
N ARG A 819 30.99 -25.28 -26.22
CA ARG A 819 32.33 -24.95 -26.75
C ARG A 819 32.42 -24.88 -28.29
N LYS A 820 31.51 -25.55 -29.03
CA LYS A 820 31.42 -25.49 -30.51
C LYS A 820 30.65 -24.25 -31.00
N SER A 821 29.46 -24.00 -30.47
CA SER A 821 28.57 -22.89 -30.85
C SER A 821 28.74 -21.62 -29.98
N LEU A 822 29.84 -21.56 -29.21
CA LEU A 822 30.35 -20.39 -28.49
C LEU A 822 29.31 -19.68 -27.60
N TRP A 823 28.63 -20.42 -26.73
CA TRP A 823 27.78 -19.82 -25.70
C TRP A 823 27.96 -20.47 -24.32
N ILE A 824 27.65 -19.67 -23.30
CA ILE A 824 27.62 -20.03 -21.88
C ILE A 824 26.19 -19.78 -21.40
N GLU A 825 25.54 -20.78 -20.82
CA GLU A 825 24.30 -20.59 -20.06
C GLU A 825 24.62 -20.82 -18.59
N ILE A 826 24.33 -19.83 -17.75
CA ILE A 826 24.37 -19.93 -16.30
C ILE A 826 22.94 -20.07 -15.77
N ILE A 827 22.73 -21.01 -14.85
CA ILE A 827 21.47 -21.27 -14.16
C ILE A 827 21.71 -21.08 -12.66
N VAL A 828 20.83 -20.34 -11.96
CA VAL A 828 21.02 -19.92 -10.56
C VAL A 828 19.73 -20.05 -9.75
N PRO A 829 19.72 -20.84 -8.66
CA PRO A 829 18.55 -20.91 -7.78
C PRO A 829 18.20 -19.57 -7.15
N LEU A 830 16.92 -19.35 -6.85
CA LEU A 830 16.46 -18.15 -6.15
C LEU A 830 16.79 -18.20 -4.65
N ARG A 831 17.08 -17.04 -4.05
CA ARG A 831 17.27 -16.93 -2.60
C ARG A 831 15.91 -16.85 -1.90
N SER A 832 15.43 -17.99 -1.40
CA SER A 832 14.34 -17.98 -0.41
C SER A 832 14.81 -17.38 0.92
N SER A 833 13.87 -16.92 1.75
CA SER A 833 14.16 -16.40 3.09
C SER A 833 14.72 -17.45 4.07
N PHE A 834 14.78 -18.74 3.70
CA PHE A 834 15.10 -19.85 4.60
C PHE A 834 16.16 -20.84 4.08
N THR A 835 16.61 -20.70 2.82
CA THR A 835 17.64 -21.57 2.23
C THR A 835 19.00 -21.32 2.84
N GLN A 836 19.60 -22.35 3.44
CA GLN A 836 21.02 -22.37 3.79
C GLN A 836 21.87 -22.61 2.54
N GLY A 837 23.06 -21.99 2.51
CA GLY A 837 23.95 -22.00 1.36
C GLY A 837 23.69 -20.81 0.41
N GLY A 838 24.78 -20.27 -0.12
CA GLY A 838 24.85 -18.93 -0.72
C GLY A 838 26.11 -18.23 -0.22
N VAL A 839 26.47 -17.09 -0.82
CA VAL A 839 27.44 -16.19 -0.17
C VAL A 839 26.79 -15.63 1.09
N ASP A 840 27.57 -15.43 2.14
CA ASP A 840 27.13 -14.84 3.41
C ASP A 840 26.98 -13.31 3.27
N ILE A 841 25.98 -12.94 2.45
CA ILE A 841 25.70 -11.59 1.96
C ILE A 841 25.08 -10.73 3.06
N ASN A 842 25.61 -9.51 3.20
CA ASN A 842 25.14 -8.46 4.11
C ASN A 842 23.58 -8.35 4.13
N PRO A 843 22.90 -8.69 5.25
CA PRO A 843 21.45 -8.53 5.41
C PRO A 843 21.04 -7.08 5.75
N PHE A 844 22.02 -6.18 5.91
CA PHE A 844 21.89 -4.75 6.14
C PHE A 844 22.44 -3.94 4.94
N PRO A 845 21.92 -4.14 3.70
CA PRO A 845 22.42 -3.43 2.53
C PRO A 845 22.07 -1.94 2.57
N ILE A 846 23.01 -1.15 2.06
CA ILE A 846 22.87 0.28 1.80
C ILE A 846 23.06 0.48 0.29
N ALA A 847 22.21 1.32 -0.30
CA ALA A 847 22.30 1.71 -1.71
C ALA A 847 23.52 2.62 -1.97
N LEU A 848 23.90 2.78 -3.24
CA LEU A 848 25.08 3.58 -3.63
C LEU A 848 24.96 5.08 -3.31
N ASP A 849 23.74 5.58 -3.08
CA ASP A 849 23.43 6.94 -2.61
C ASP A 849 23.32 7.04 -1.07
N LEU A 850 23.68 5.97 -0.37
CA LEU A 850 23.66 5.81 1.09
C LEU A 850 22.26 5.69 1.72
N VAL A 851 21.22 5.30 0.97
CA VAL A 851 19.92 4.88 1.53
C VAL A 851 19.98 3.47 2.15
N PRO A 852 19.64 3.28 3.44
CA PRO A 852 19.40 1.95 4.00
C PRO A 852 18.12 1.34 3.41
N TRP A 853 18.19 0.10 2.90
CA TRP A 853 17.05 -0.51 2.22
C TRP A 853 15.84 -0.76 3.14
N SER A 854 16.08 -1.42 4.29
CA SER A 854 15.04 -2.02 5.14
C SER A 854 14.90 -1.32 6.50
N VAL A 855 15.36 -0.07 6.61
CA VAL A 855 15.42 0.68 7.87
C VAL A 855 15.06 2.14 7.63
N HIS A 856 13.80 2.47 7.93
CA HIS A 856 13.24 3.81 7.75
C HIS A 856 13.95 4.87 8.60
N ARG A 857 14.19 6.04 8.02
CA ARG A 857 14.87 7.17 8.67
C ARG A 857 14.05 7.76 9.81
N LEU A 858 14.76 8.34 10.79
CA LEU A 858 14.19 8.94 12.00
C LEU A 858 14.89 10.26 12.34
N ASN A 859 14.11 11.34 12.48
CA ASN A 859 14.56 12.56 13.13
C ASN A 859 14.40 12.40 14.65
N LEU A 860 15.48 11.98 15.33
CA LEU A 860 15.46 11.63 16.75
C LEU A 860 15.01 12.79 17.67
N GLU A 861 15.24 14.06 17.28
CA GLU A 861 14.78 15.22 18.05
C GLU A 861 13.25 15.38 18.07
N ARG A 862 12.54 14.84 17.06
CA ARG A 862 11.06 14.86 16.99
C ARG A 862 10.39 13.70 17.72
N LEU A 863 11.14 12.64 18.06
CA LEU A 863 10.57 11.46 18.70
C LEU A 863 10.44 11.67 20.22
N PRO A 864 9.24 11.52 20.82
CA PRO A 864 9.05 11.67 22.27
C PRO A 864 9.91 10.71 23.08
N VAL A 865 10.52 11.22 24.15
CA VAL A 865 11.34 10.43 25.08
C VAL A 865 10.46 9.48 25.90
N LEU A 866 10.95 8.26 26.13
CA LEU A 866 10.30 7.25 26.96
C LEU A 866 10.67 7.45 28.45
N ASN A 867 9.67 7.58 29.30
CA ASN A 867 9.83 7.74 30.74
C ASN A 867 10.33 6.42 31.38
N LEU A 868 11.65 6.28 31.52
CA LEU A 868 12.28 5.10 32.14
C LEU A 868 11.93 4.92 33.64
N LYS A 869 11.27 5.90 34.27
CA LYS A 869 10.80 5.80 35.66
C LYS A 869 9.36 5.25 35.77
N SER A 870 8.66 5.04 34.65
CA SER A 870 7.28 4.58 34.63
C SER A 870 7.12 3.22 35.31
N SER A 871 6.25 3.17 36.31
CA SER A 871 5.87 1.99 37.10
C SER A 871 5.21 0.84 36.30
N LYS A 872 4.94 1.04 35.00
CA LYS A 872 4.35 0.04 34.08
C LYS A 872 5.31 -0.42 32.98
N LEU A 873 6.54 0.08 32.95
CA LEU A 873 7.45 -0.09 31.82
C LEU A 873 7.77 -1.56 31.51
N ASP A 874 7.96 -2.37 32.55
CA ASP A 874 8.24 -3.81 32.45
C ASP A 874 7.07 -4.61 31.85
N GLN A 875 5.83 -4.20 32.14
CA GLN A 875 4.60 -4.89 31.76
C GLN A 875 4.42 -4.98 30.23
N TRP A 876 4.86 -3.96 29.50
CA TRP A 876 4.69 -3.86 28.05
C TRP A 876 6.00 -3.91 27.26
N LEU A 877 7.08 -3.24 27.72
CA LEU A 877 8.28 -3.05 26.91
C LEU A 877 9.00 -4.38 26.64
N ASN A 878 9.19 -5.21 27.67
CA ASN A 878 9.81 -6.52 27.47
C ASN A 878 8.92 -7.44 26.59
N VAL A 879 7.59 -7.34 26.70
CA VAL A 879 6.66 -8.10 25.85
C VAL A 879 6.78 -7.69 24.39
N HIS A 880 6.82 -6.38 24.12
CA HIS A 880 6.97 -5.80 22.78
C HIS A 880 8.30 -6.17 22.12
N VAL A 881 9.42 -6.00 22.82
CA VAL A 881 10.75 -6.34 22.27
C VAL A 881 10.93 -7.86 22.15
N THR A 882 10.32 -8.66 23.02
CA THR A 882 10.27 -10.13 22.86
C THR A 882 9.36 -10.57 21.70
N ALA A 883 8.41 -9.74 21.27
CA ALA A 883 7.55 -10.04 20.12
C ALA A 883 8.28 -9.93 18.77
N ALA A 884 9.46 -9.28 18.73
CA ALA A 884 10.29 -9.15 17.53
C ALA A 884 10.81 -10.48 16.95
N PHE A 885 10.79 -11.55 17.75
CA PHE A 885 11.22 -12.89 17.33
C PHE A 885 10.07 -13.67 16.68
N SER A 886 10.33 -14.30 15.54
CA SER A 886 9.42 -15.24 14.90
C SER A 886 9.23 -16.53 15.71
N VAL A 887 8.24 -17.35 15.37
CA VAL A 887 8.05 -18.68 15.97
C VAL A 887 9.20 -19.64 15.64
N ARG A 888 9.99 -19.40 14.58
CA ARG A 888 11.23 -20.12 14.26
C ARG A 888 12.37 -19.65 15.17
N GLU A 889 12.61 -18.34 15.20
CA GLU A 889 13.66 -17.72 16.03
C GLU A 889 13.44 -17.98 17.52
N ALA A 890 12.20 -17.88 18.02
CA ALA A 890 11.87 -18.17 19.41
C ALA A 890 12.02 -19.66 19.81
N ARG A 891 12.03 -20.59 18.85
CA ARG A 891 12.42 -21.99 19.07
C ARG A 891 13.93 -22.13 19.08
N ALA A 892 14.63 -21.62 18.07
CA ALA A 892 16.09 -21.64 17.98
C ALA A 892 16.74 -21.01 19.24
N ARG A 893 16.21 -19.89 19.74
CA ARG A 893 16.66 -19.22 20.97
C ARG A 893 16.53 -20.10 22.22
N LYS A 894 15.52 -20.97 22.27
CA LYS A 894 15.28 -21.90 23.38
C LYS A 894 16.12 -23.17 23.24
N ASP A 895 16.23 -23.70 22.03
CA ASP A 895 16.81 -25.00 21.73
C ASP A 895 18.28 -24.91 21.28
N LYS A 896 18.89 -23.71 21.42
CA LYS A 896 20.30 -23.35 21.08
C LYS A 896 20.67 -23.55 19.60
N GLY A 897 19.75 -23.24 18.69
CA GLY A 897 20.02 -23.23 17.25
C GLY A 897 20.89 -22.06 16.79
N THR A 898 21.56 -22.23 15.65
CA THR A 898 22.43 -21.22 15.02
C THR A 898 21.68 -20.40 13.98
N ASP A 899 21.50 -19.11 14.25
CA ASP A 899 20.91 -18.14 13.32
C ASP A 899 21.46 -16.73 13.65
N ALA A 900 22.16 -16.11 12.69
CA ALA A 900 22.86 -14.84 12.91
C ALA A 900 21.91 -13.65 13.15
N MET A 901 20.73 -13.66 12.52
CA MET A 901 19.72 -12.61 12.71
C MET A 901 19.06 -12.74 14.09
N MET A 902 18.80 -13.97 14.54
CA MET A 902 18.34 -14.26 15.90
C MET A 902 19.38 -13.84 16.95
N PHE A 903 20.68 -14.02 16.69
CA PHE A 903 21.75 -13.57 17.58
C PHE A 903 21.77 -12.04 17.70
N VAL A 904 21.77 -11.31 16.59
CA VAL A 904 21.66 -9.84 16.60
C VAL A 904 20.38 -9.38 17.33
N LYS A 905 19.23 -10.02 17.09
CA LYS A 905 17.97 -9.73 17.82
C LYS A 905 18.08 -10.02 19.32
N ASN A 906 18.83 -11.04 19.75
CA ASN A 906 19.12 -11.30 21.16
C ASN A 906 19.96 -10.19 21.79
N THR A 907 21.00 -9.74 21.10
CA THR A 907 21.89 -8.67 21.57
C THR A 907 21.13 -7.34 21.67
N ILE A 908 20.28 -7.03 20.68
CA ILE A 908 19.38 -5.86 20.70
C ILE A 908 18.35 -5.95 21.85
N HIS A 909 17.66 -7.11 22.00
CA HIS A 909 16.75 -7.36 23.13
C HIS A 909 17.46 -7.15 24.48
N SER A 910 18.69 -7.66 24.60
CA SER A 910 19.51 -7.50 25.80
C SER A 910 19.81 -6.03 26.07
N ILE A 911 20.37 -5.29 25.10
CA ILE A 911 20.71 -3.86 25.23
C ILE A 911 19.49 -3.06 25.69
N ILE A 912 18.35 -3.22 25.01
CA ILE A 912 17.11 -2.47 25.33
C ILE A 912 16.61 -2.78 26.75
N VAL A 913 16.64 -4.06 27.18
CA VAL A 913 16.21 -4.45 28.53
C VAL A 913 17.15 -3.91 29.62
N GLN A 914 18.47 -3.83 29.38
CA GLN A 914 19.38 -3.22 30.37
C GLN A 914 19.30 -1.68 30.36
N ALA A 915 19.12 -1.06 29.18
CA ALA A 915 19.02 0.39 29.01
C ALA A 915 17.70 0.98 29.52
N SER A 916 16.63 0.19 29.56
CA SER A 916 15.35 0.56 30.20
C SER A 916 15.30 0.25 31.70
N GLY A 917 16.23 -0.55 32.23
CA GLY A 917 16.25 -0.96 33.64
C GLY A 917 15.21 -2.02 34.03
N ILE A 918 14.43 -2.56 33.09
CA ILE A 918 13.34 -3.55 33.36
C ILE A 918 13.83 -4.98 33.69
N GLN A 919 15.02 -5.07 34.26
CA GLN A 919 15.61 -6.30 34.79
C GLN A 919 15.01 -6.67 36.16
N PRO A 920 15.30 -7.85 36.72
CA PRO A 920 14.87 -8.22 38.07
C PRO A 920 15.20 -7.14 39.12
N LYS A 921 14.27 -6.98 40.09
CA LYS A 921 14.21 -5.85 41.02
C LYS A 921 15.55 -5.55 41.70
N GLY A 922 15.99 -4.30 41.61
CA GLY A 922 17.26 -3.80 42.18
C GLY A 922 18.24 -3.27 41.14
N SER A 923 18.04 -3.61 39.86
CA SER A 923 18.90 -3.18 38.74
C SER A 923 18.62 -1.73 38.33
N SER A 924 19.67 -0.95 38.03
CA SER A 924 19.57 0.38 37.42
C SER A 924 19.66 0.33 35.88
N PRO A 925 19.16 1.36 35.17
CA PRO A 925 19.38 1.52 33.73
C PRO A 925 20.87 1.62 33.38
N HIS A 926 21.35 0.74 32.49
CA HIS A 926 22.73 0.74 32.00
C HIS A 926 22.85 1.56 30.70
N ARG A 927 23.81 2.48 30.61
CA ARG A 927 23.96 3.39 29.45
C ARG A 927 25.21 3.14 28.59
N ILE A 928 26.09 2.24 29.00
CA ILE A 928 27.35 1.91 28.31
C ILE A 928 27.39 0.41 28.09
N PHE A 929 27.66 -0.03 26.87
CA PHE A 929 27.72 -1.44 26.48
C PHE A 929 28.96 -1.73 25.65
N THR A 930 29.52 -2.92 25.78
CA THR A 930 30.57 -3.46 24.89
C THR A 930 30.08 -4.74 24.25
N LEU A 931 30.30 -4.90 22.94
CA LEU A 931 30.03 -6.16 22.25
C LEU A 931 31.26 -7.08 22.40
N LEU A 932 31.16 -8.08 23.27
CA LEU A 932 32.25 -9.02 23.58
C LEU A 932 32.09 -10.28 22.73
N ASP A 933 32.99 -10.49 21.77
CA ASP A 933 33.02 -11.72 20.99
C ASP A 933 33.48 -12.91 21.83
N LYS A 934 32.67 -13.97 21.87
CA LYS A 934 33.01 -15.20 22.59
C LYS A 934 34.14 -16.00 21.94
N ALA A 935 34.43 -15.82 20.65
CA ALA A 935 35.48 -16.58 19.97
C ALA A 935 36.88 -16.03 20.30
N THR A 936 37.05 -14.71 20.28
CA THR A 936 38.33 -14.02 20.57
C THR A 936 38.45 -13.51 22.00
N ASN A 937 37.34 -13.42 22.75
CA ASN A 937 37.24 -12.69 24.03
C ASN A 937 37.65 -11.20 23.91
N ASN A 938 37.44 -10.60 22.73
CA ASN A 938 37.77 -9.21 22.42
C ASN A 938 36.50 -8.35 22.23
N CYS A 939 36.61 -7.03 22.36
CA CYS A 939 35.51 -6.09 22.11
C CYS A 939 35.99 -4.77 21.51
N ASP A 940 35.61 -4.49 20.26
CA ASP A 940 36.00 -3.26 19.54
C ASP A 940 34.87 -2.22 19.40
N THR A 941 33.67 -2.54 19.88
CA THR A 941 32.47 -1.74 19.65
C THR A 941 31.83 -1.37 20.99
N VAL A 942 31.92 -0.08 21.34
CA VAL A 942 31.27 0.50 22.53
C VAL A 942 30.01 1.25 22.09
N LEU A 943 28.88 0.98 22.75
CA LEU A 943 27.60 1.64 22.51
C LEU A 943 27.20 2.49 23.73
N LEU A 944 26.88 3.75 23.50
CA LEU A 944 26.53 4.76 24.50
C LEU A 944 25.05 5.14 24.32
N VAL A 945 24.15 4.55 25.09
CA VAL A 945 22.70 4.79 24.98
C VAL A 945 22.32 6.03 25.77
N ASP A 946 22.03 7.12 25.07
CA ASP A 946 21.57 8.36 25.71
C ASP A 946 20.17 8.16 26.29
N GLN A 947 19.20 7.84 25.44
CA GLN A 947 17.77 7.81 25.77
C GLN A 947 17.04 6.72 24.97
N LEU A 948 15.89 6.27 25.47
CA LEU A 948 14.90 5.55 24.67
C LEU A 948 13.81 6.53 24.22
N ARG A 949 13.32 6.38 22.98
CA ARG A 949 12.28 7.22 22.37
C ARG A 949 11.21 6.38 21.70
N PHE A 950 10.00 6.92 21.55
CA PHE A 950 8.92 6.29 20.79
C PHE A 950 9.11 6.52 19.29
N ASP A 951 9.16 5.44 18.51
CA ASP A 951 9.12 5.45 17.05
C ASP A 951 7.65 5.40 16.62
N LEU A 952 7.08 6.58 16.37
CA LEU A 952 5.63 6.81 16.34
C LEU A 952 4.93 6.12 15.16
N SER A 953 5.44 6.30 13.94
CA SER A 953 4.88 5.75 12.69
C SER A 953 5.25 4.28 12.42
N ALA A 954 6.19 3.73 13.19
CA ALA A 954 6.57 2.32 13.16
C ALA A 954 6.04 1.53 14.37
N HIS A 955 5.29 2.20 15.26
CA HIS A 955 4.67 1.64 16.47
C HIS A 955 5.67 0.83 17.33
N THR A 956 6.83 1.42 17.58
CA THR A 956 7.90 0.77 18.36
C THR A 956 8.69 1.78 19.19
N ILE A 957 9.86 1.37 19.69
CA ILE A 957 10.82 2.21 20.41
C ILE A 957 12.19 2.13 19.75
N VAL A 958 12.99 3.17 19.96
CA VAL A 958 14.35 3.31 19.44
C VAL A 958 15.29 3.82 20.55
N CYS A 959 16.49 3.28 20.61
CA CYS A 959 17.60 3.83 21.37
C CYS A 959 18.22 4.97 20.57
N ASP A 960 18.14 6.17 21.13
CA ASP A 960 18.91 7.35 20.73
C ASP A 960 20.26 7.28 21.46
N GLY A 961 21.36 7.23 20.73
CA GLY A 961 22.68 7.02 21.32
C GLY A 961 23.82 7.13 20.31
N PHE A 962 25.00 6.68 20.71
CA PHE A 962 26.24 6.83 19.96
C PHE A 962 27.03 5.52 19.90
N VAL A 963 27.77 5.30 18.82
CA VAL A 963 28.80 4.27 18.73
C VAL A 963 30.18 4.91 18.81
N LEU A 964 31.05 4.28 19.61
CA LEU A 964 32.47 4.54 19.71
C LEU A 964 33.20 3.28 19.22
N PRO A 965 33.66 3.23 17.95
CA PRO A 965 34.46 2.13 17.45
C PRO A 965 35.91 2.28 17.91
N LEU A 966 36.47 1.19 18.42
CA LEU A 966 37.86 1.06 18.85
C LEU A 966 38.71 0.45 17.73
N SER A 967 39.99 0.78 17.76
CA SER A 967 41.09 0.30 16.92
C SER A 967 42.38 0.63 17.65
N ASP A 968 43.49 -0.05 17.38
CA ASP A 968 44.76 0.19 18.09
C ASP A 968 45.19 1.66 18.07
N GLU A 969 45.15 2.28 16.88
CA GLU A 969 45.47 3.70 16.69
C GLU A 969 44.60 4.61 17.57
N ARG A 970 43.28 4.36 17.60
CA ARG A 970 42.33 5.12 18.43
C ARG A 970 42.50 4.86 19.91
N MET A 971 42.80 3.63 20.32
CA MET A 971 43.03 3.30 21.73
C MET A 971 44.30 3.99 22.22
N MET A 972 45.38 3.99 21.43
CA MET A 972 46.59 4.75 21.75
C MET A 972 46.29 6.26 21.86
N GLU A 973 45.56 6.86 20.90
CA GLU A 973 45.19 8.28 20.98
C GLU A 973 44.33 8.60 22.23
N MET A 974 43.34 7.76 22.55
CA MET A 974 42.46 7.93 23.71
C MET A 974 43.18 7.72 25.05
N ILE A 975 44.13 6.79 25.13
CA ILE A 975 44.98 6.58 26.30
C ILE A 975 45.86 7.81 26.53
N MET A 976 46.61 8.24 25.51
CA MET A 976 47.54 9.38 25.60
C MET A 976 46.83 10.70 25.95
N ILE A 977 45.56 10.86 25.58
CA ILE A 977 44.76 12.06 25.90
C ILE A 977 43.99 11.91 27.22
N ASN A 978 43.45 10.73 27.56
CA ASN A 978 42.52 10.60 28.69
C ASN A 978 42.35 9.16 29.27
N GLU A 979 43.46 8.43 29.46
CA GLU A 979 43.50 7.08 30.05
C GLU A 979 42.51 6.86 31.21
N GLN A 980 42.51 7.73 32.22
CA GLN A 980 41.67 7.57 33.41
C GLN A 980 40.17 7.56 33.11
N ASN A 981 39.70 8.39 32.16
CA ASN A 981 38.28 8.35 31.76
C ASN A 981 38.00 7.19 30.80
N LEU A 982 38.98 6.71 30.01
CA LEU A 982 38.79 5.54 29.16
C LEU A 982 38.65 4.26 30.01
N ALA A 983 39.56 4.06 30.97
CA ALA A 983 39.49 2.97 31.94
C ALA A 983 38.17 2.99 32.73
N LYS A 984 37.69 4.19 33.10
CA LYS A 984 36.40 4.39 33.79
C LYS A 984 35.19 4.16 32.87
N LEU A 985 35.27 4.51 31.59
CA LEU A 985 34.22 4.25 30.60
C LEU A 985 34.06 2.75 30.36
N LEU A 986 35.16 2.06 30.09
CA LEU A 986 35.20 0.61 29.86
C LEU A 986 34.88 -0.18 31.13
N GLY A 987 35.36 0.26 32.30
CA GLY A 987 35.01 -0.33 33.61
C GLY A 987 33.54 -0.13 34.02
N GLN A 988 32.82 0.80 33.40
CA GLN A 988 31.37 0.95 33.53
C GLN A 988 30.59 0.31 32.36
N ALA A 989 31.27 -0.25 31.36
CA ALA A 989 30.63 -0.86 30.20
C ALA A 989 30.05 -2.23 30.55
N ARG A 990 28.79 -2.44 30.20
CA ARG A 990 28.13 -3.73 30.32
C ARG A 990 28.48 -4.59 29.12
N GLN A 991 29.38 -5.54 29.31
CA GLN A 991 29.69 -6.57 28.31
C GLN A 991 28.40 -7.34 27.93
N ILE A 992 28.06 -7.30 26.64
CA ILE A 992 27.04 -8.14 26.02
C ILE A 992 27.78 -9.19 25.18
N PRO A 993 27.74 -10.48 25.54
CA PRO A 993 28.50 -11.51 24.86
C PRO A 993 27.81 -11.92 23.56
N VAL A 994 28.43 -11.62 22.42
CA VAL A 994 27.93 -11.92 21.07
C VAL A 994 28.44 -13.30 20.60
N GLU A 995 27.65 -14.00 19.78
CA GLU A 995 28.00 -15.34 19.31
C GLU A 995 29.01 -15.31 18.15
N PRO A 996 29.80 -16.39 17.90
CA PRO A 996 30.76 -16.43 16.81
C PRO A 996 30.14 -16.09 15.45
N GLY A 997 30.70 -15.09 14.77
CA GLY A 997 30.20 -14.54 13.50
C GLY A 997 29.20 -13.39 13.63
N GLU A 998 28.62 -13.13 14.82
CA GLU A 998 27.66 -12.03 15.03
C GLU A 998 28.34 -10.64 14.89
N VAL A 999 29.64 -10.54 15.19
CA VAL A 999 30.44 -9.30 15.03
C VAL A 999 30.34 -8.75 13.60
N LYS A 1000 30.45 -9.61 12.59
CA LYS A 1000 30.31 -9.24 11.17
C LYS A 1000 28.95 -8.58 10.90
N SER A 1001 27.87 -9.15 11.44
CA SER A 1001 26.52 -8.62 11.34
C SER A 1001 26.38 -7.25 12.03
N TRP A 1002 27.07 -7.03 13.16
CA TRP A 1002 27.12 -5.72 13.82
C TRP A 1002 27.90 -4.68 13.03
N LYS A 1003 29.07 -5.02 12.48
CA LYS A 1003 29.85 -4.13 11.59
C LYS A 1003 29.04 -3.71 10.36
N GLN A 1004 28.21 -4.61 9.83
CA GLN A 1004 27.28 -4.34 8.74
C GLN A 1004 26.06 -3.50 9.16
N LEU A 1005 25.52 -3.72 10.35
CA LEU A 1005 24.37 -2.97 10.89
C LEU A 1005 24.73 -1.52 11.28
N LEU A 1006 25.93 -1.27 11.79
CA LEU A 1006 26.34 0.06 12.31
C LEU A 1006 26.15 1.21 11.29
N PRO A 1007 26.62 1.12 10.03
CA PRO A 1007 26.32 2.13 9.00
C PRO A 1007 24.83 2.41 8.81
N VAL A 1008 23.98 1.37 8.83
CA VAL A 1008 22.53 1.50 8.68
C VAL A 1008 21.93 2.29 9.84
N LEU A 1009 22.40 2.06 11.08
CA LEU A 1009 21.93 2.80 12.26
C LEU A 1009 22.37 4.27 12.26
N VAL A 1010 23.50 4.60 11.63
CA VAL A 1010 23.97 5.98 11.44
C VAL A 1010 23.15 6.69 10.38
N GLU A 1011 23.05 6.10 9.18
CA GLU A 1011 22.31 6.69 8.06
C GLU A 1011 20.83 6.92 8.41
N ARG A 1012 20.24 6.03 9.23
CA ARG A 1012 18.88 6.17 9.76
C ARG A 1012 18.61 7.54 10.41
N CYS A 1013 19.58 8.11 11.12
CA CYS A 1013 19.35 9.30 11.94
C CYS A 1013 20.25 10.51 11.64
N ARG A 1014 21.17 10.44 10.67
CA ARG A 1014 22.00 11.61 10.33
C ARG A 1014 21.17 12.85 9.96
N THR A 1015 21.58 14.00 10.48
CA THR A 1015 21.09 15.33 10.06
C THR A 1015 22.09 16.09 9.19
N TRP A 1016 23.34 15.62 9.17
CA TRP A 1016 24.49 16.16 8.44
C TRP A 1016 24.64 15.57 7.03
N LYS A 1017 25.43 16.22 6.16
CA LYS A 1017 25.76 15.76 4.81
C LYS A 1017 27.10 15.03 4.76
N HIS A 1018 27.22 14.03 3.90
CA HIS A 1018 28.53 13.45 3.55
C HIS A 1018 29.41 14.48 2.86
N ARG A 1019 30.72 14.36 3.04
CA ARG A 1019 31.74 15.22 2.42
C ARG A 1019 32.19 14.60 1.10
N ASP A 1020 32.67 15.41 0.15
CA ASP A 1020 33.20 14.90 -1.13
C ASP A 1020 34.36 13.90 -0.94
N SER A 1021 35.08 14.01 0.19
CA SER A 1021 36.13 13.08 0.61
C SER A 1021 35.60 11.82 1.34
N CYS A 1022 34.33 11.44 1.20
CA CYS A 1022 33.75 10.33 1.96
C CYS A 1022 34.35 8.98 1.54
N GLN A 1023 34.87 8.24 2.53
CA GLN A 1023 35.47 6.91 2.33
C GLN A 1023 34.51 5.91 1.68
N TYR A 1024 33.21 5.94 2.01
CA TYR A 1024 32.22 5.06 1.38
C TYR A 1024 32.14 5.28 -0.15
N ALA A 1025 32.23 6.54 -0.61
CA ALA A 1025 32.20 6.89 -2.02
C ALA A 1025 33.54 6.58 -2.71
N ASN A 1026 34.66 6.93 -2.06
CA ASN A 1026 36.02 6.72 -2.59
C ASN A 1026 36.39 5.24 -2.70
N GLU A 1027 35.94 4.39 -1.77
CA GLU A 1027 36.21 2.96 -1.75
C GLU A 1027 35.07 2.12 -2.36
N GLY A 1028 33.94 2.75 -2.72
CA GLY A 1028 32.77 2.10 -3.32
C GLY A 1028 32.09 1.04 -2.45
N ARG A 1029 32.28 1.07 -1.12
CA ARG A 1029 31.85 0.00 -0.20
C ARG A 1029 31.29 0.52 1.12
N VAL A 1030 30.27 -0.19 1.64
CA VAL A 1030 29.66 0.03 2.95
C VAL A 1030 29.33 -1.34 3.59
N PRO A 1031 29.78 -1.64 4.83
CA PRO A 1031 30.75 -0.90 5.64
C PRO A 1031 32.14 -0.83 4.99
N LEU A 1032 33.04 0.00 5.54
CA LEU A 1032 34.46 0.01 5.16
C LEU A 1032 35.18 -1.29 5.55
N THR A 1033 34.68 -2.03 6.55
CA THR A 1033 35.25 -3.30 6.99
C THR A 1033 34.23 -4.13 7.76
N THR A 1034 34.45 -5.43 7.83
CA THR A 1034 33.77 -6.35 8.75
C THR A 1034 34.71 -6.96 9.80
N GLU A 1035 35.98 -6.60 9.76
CA GLU A 1035 37.01 -7.18 10.63
C GLU A 1035 36.98 -6.55 12.03
N MET A 1036 37.42 -7.34 13.03
CA MET A 1036 37.64 -6.88 14.39
C MET A 1036 38.74 -5.80 14.41
N GLU A 1037 38.68 -4.86 15.35
CA GLU A 1037 39.65 -3.76 15.56
C GLU A 1037 39.76 -2.74 14.40
N PHE A 1038 39.00 -2.91 13.31
CA PHE A 1038 38.89 -1.93 12.22
C PHE A 1038 37.54 -1.20 12.22
N ILE A 1039 37.53 0.06 11.79
CA ILE A 1039 36.37 0.96 11.87
C ILE A 1039 35.46 0.73 10.64
N PRO A 1040 34.17 0.35 10.81
CA PRO A 1040 33.25 0.11 9.69
C PRO A 1040 32.63 1.40 9.10
N LEU A 1041 32.78 2.53 9.79
CA LEU A 1041 32.13 3.80 9.50
C LEU A 1041 33.06 4.78 8.77
N CYS A 1042 32.50 5.62 7.91
CA CYS A 1042 33.21 6.79 7.37
C CYS A 1042 33.31 7.93 8.41
N ALA A 1043 34.39 8.71 8.35
CA ALA A 1043 34.65 9.84 9.24
C ALA A 1043 33.73 11.07 9.05
N CYS A 1044 32.76 11.03 8.12
CA CYS A 1044 31.84 12.14 7.87
C CYS A 1044 30.96 12.45 9.09
N GLY A 1045 30.49 11.41 9.78
CA GLY A 1045 29.60 11.50 10.94
C GLY A 1045 30.28 11.70 12.29
N GLU A 1046 31.61 11.74 12.33
CA GLU A 1046 32.36 11.84 13.58
C GLU A 1046 32.25 13.24 14.18
N GLY A 1047 31.93 13.28 15.48
CA GLY A 1047 31.61 14.52 16.19
C GLY A 1047 30.33 15.21 15.71
N GLN A 1048 29.52 14.58 14.85
CA GLN A 1048 28.25 15.13 14.39
C GLN A 1048 27.09 14.69 15.30
N ASP A 1049 26.18 15.61 15.60
CA ASP A 1049 25.00 15.39 16.46
C ASP A 1049 25.32 14.90 17.89
N VAL A 1050 26.56 15.11 18.37
CA VAL A 1050 27.08 14.63 19.67
C VAL A 1050 26.90 15.59 20.85
N GLN A 1051 26.15 16.69 20.71
CA GLN A 1051 26.11 17.76 21.72
C GLN A 1051 25.72 17.24 23.12
N ARG A 1052 24.78 16.29 23.20
CA ARG A 1052 24.34 15.66 24.46
C ARG A 1052 25.42 14.81 25.14
N MET A 1053 26.46 14.38 24.41
CA MET A 1053 27.63 13.74 25.04
C MET A 1053 28.41 14.70 25.94
N HIS A 1054 28.31 16.01 25.72
CA HIS A 1054 28.96 17.00 26.57
C HIS A 1054 28.25 17.20 27.92
N ASP A 1055 26.97 16.83 28.02
CA ASP A 1055 26.17 16.87 29.25
C ASP A 1055 26.53 15.72 30.21
N VAL A 1056 27.20 14.68 29.71
CA VAL A 1056 27.68 13.53 30.51
C VAL A 1056 29.21 13.65 30.64
N PRO A 1057 29.77 14.03 31.81
CA PRO A 1057 31.20 14.32 31.94
C PRO A 1057 32.15 13.18 31.56
N LEU A 1058 31.71 11.92 31.71
CA LEU A 1058 32.47 10.73 31.31
C LEU A 1058 32.48 10.50 29.78
N TRP A 1059 31.48 11.00 29.06
CA TRP A 1059 31.35 10.84 27.61
C TRP A 1059 31.96 12.01 26.85
N LYS A 1060 31.95 13.21 27.45
CA LYS A 1060 32.46 14.46 26.86
C LYS A 1060 33.83 14.34 26.18
N PRO A 1061 34.85 13.62 26.71
CA PRO A 1061 36.16 13.48 26.05
C PRO A 1061 36.11 12.67 24.75
N PHE A 1062 35.19 11.73 24.64
CA PHE A 1062 35.11 10.76 23.53
C PHE A 1062 34.21 11.24 22.38
N ALA A 1063 33.43 12.30 22.61
CA ALA A 1063 32.44 12.82 21.66
C ALA A 1063 32.99 13.06 20.24
N LYS A 1064 34.26 13.48 20.09
CA LYS A 1064 34.88 13.70 18.77
C LYS A 1064 35.08 12.43 17.93
N TYR A 1065 35.13 11.25 18.54
CA TYR A 1065 35.30 9.96 17.86
C TYR A 1065 33.97 9.20 17.65
N CYS A 1066 32.90 9.71 18.24
CA CYS A 1066 31.60 9.06 18.23
C CYS A 1066 30.77 9.47 17.01
N THR A 1067 29.90 8.56 16.57
CA THR A 1067 28.83 8.83 15.60
C THR A 1067 27.48 8.45 16.21
N ARG A 1068 26.44 9.26 15.97
CA ARG A 1068 25.08 9.00 16.48
C ARG A 1068 24.39 7.85 15.73
N ILE A 1069 23.60 7.06 16.44
CA ILE A 1069 22.89 5.86 15.94
C ILE A 1069 21.44 5.76 16.47
N ALA A 1070 20.57 5.13 15.67
CA ALA A 1070 19.15 4.90 15.98
C ALA A 1070 18.79 3.39 16.01
N LEU A 1071 19.15 2.70 17.09
CA LEU A 1071 18.96 1.25 17.26
C LEU A 1071 17.53 0.90 17.72
N SER A 1072 16.77 0.12 16.94
CA SER A 1072 15.45 -0.39 17.34
C SER A 1072 15.41 -1.92 17.34
N PRO A 1073 14.38 -2.57 17.92
CA PRO A 1073 14.12 -3.98 17.65
C PRO A 1073 13.96 -4.22 16.14
N LEU A 1074 14.42 -5.39 15.67
CA LEU A 1074 14.20 -5.87 14.31
C LEU A 1074 13.10 -6.94 14.36
N PHE A 1075 11.91 -6.63 13.89
CA PHE A 1075 10.75 -7.52 13.93
C PHE A 1075 10.82 -8.55 12.81
N ALA A 1076 10.46 -9.80 13.08
CA ALA A 1076 10.18 -10.77 12.03
C ALA A 1076 8.93 -10.34 11.23
N VAL A 1077 8.96 -10.56 9.91
CA VAL A 1077 7.93 -10.06 9.00
C VAL A 1077 6.70 -10.97 9.04
N SER A 1078 5.55 -10.43 9.47
CA SER A 1078 4.33 -11.22 9.73
C SER A 1078 3.71 -11.88 8.50
N TYR A 1079 4.03 -11.38 7.30
CA TYR A 1079 3.61 -11.98 6.03
C TYR A 1079 4.67 -12.92 5.42
N VAL A 1080 5.75 -13.23 6.15
CA VAL A 1080 6.81 -14.18 5.76
C VAL A 1080 6.95 -15.31 6.78
N GLU A 1081 7.03 -14.97 8.07
CA GLU A 1081 7.06 -15.94 9.18
C GLU A 1081 5.84 -15.82 10.11
N ASN A 1082 5.52 -16.92 10.79
CA ASN A 1082 4.55 -16.87 11.89
C ASN A 1082 5.18 -16.10 13.07
N VAL A 1083 4.54 -15.03 13.54
CA VAL A 1083 5.03 -14.19 14.65
C VAL A 1083 4.12 -14.20 15.87
N GLY A 1084 4.66 -13.78 17.01
CA GLY A 1084 3.95 -13.76 18.29
C GLY A 1084 3.66 -15.15 18.88
N ARG A 1085 3.00 -15.18 20.04
CA ARG A 1085 2.58 -16.45 20.65
C ARG A 1085 1.38 -17.01 19.89
N LYS A 1086 1.56 -18.18 19.26
CA LYS A 1086 0.42 -19.06 18.95
C LYS A 1086 -0.27 -19.42 20.27
N ASP A 1087 -1.51 -18.99 20.42
CA ASP A 1087 -2.39 -19.57 21.44
C ASP A 1087 -2.48 -21.06 21.13
N ARG A 1088 -2.03 -21.89 22.06
CA ARG A 1088 -1.91 -23.33 21.80
C ARG A 1088 -3.32 -23.90 21.68
N SER A 1089 -3.67 -24.35 20.47
CA SER A 1089 -4.96 -24.95 20.16
C SER A 1089 -5.13 -26.27 20.90
N CYS A 1090 -6.33 -26.55 21.42
CA CYS A 1090 -6.69 -27.86 21.95
C CYS A 1090 -6.48 -28.96 20.90
N CYS A 1091 -5.80 -30.05 21.24
CA CYS A 1091 -5.50 -31.14 20.30
C CYS A 1091 -6.76 -31.74 19.63
N VAL A 1092 -7.89 -31.74 20.35
CA VAL A 1092 -9.19 -32.22 19.83
C VAL A 1092 -9.97 -31.14 19.07
N CYS A 1093 -10.48 -30.11 19.77
CA CYS A 1093 -11.45 -29.15 19.21
C CYS A 1093 -10.86 -27.82 18.72
N ARG A 1094 -9.53 -27.69 18.68
CA ARG A 1094 -8.77 -26.48 18.32
C ARG A 1094 -8.98 -25.20 19.16
N ALA A 1095 -10.03 -25.10 19.96
CA ALA A 1095 -10.25 -23.99 20.90
C ALA A 1095 -9.06 -23.75 21.86
N LYS A 1096 -8.93 -22.51 22.37
CA LYS A 1096 -7.81 -22.06 23.21
C LYS A 1096 -7.57 -22.99 24.42
N ALA A 1097 -6.35 -23.50 24.57
CA ALA A 1097 -6.01 -24.51 25.57
C ALA A 1097 -5.04 -24.01 26.66
N PRO A 1098 -5.54 -23.67 27.86
CA PRO A 1098 -4.69 -23.30 29.00
C PRO A 1098 -3.98 -24.52 29.60
N PHE A 1099 -4.65 -25.69 29.65
CA PHE A 1099 -4.11 -26.89 30.28
C PHE A 1099 -3.07 -27.58 29.40
N THR A 1100 -1.92 -27.94 29.98
CA THR A 1100 -0.88 -28.75 29.33
C THR A 1100 -0.95 -30.17 29.87
N CYS A 1101 -0.78 -31.19 29.03
CA CYS A 1101 -0.62 -32.56 29.50
C CYS A 1101 0.61 -32.68 30.41
N PRO A 1102 0.48 -33.06 31.70
CA PRO A 1102 1.58 -33.02 32.65
C PRO A 1102 2.67 -34.07 32.34
N LYS A 1103 2.31 -35.17 31.66
CA LYS A 1103 3.27 -36.21 31.24
C LYS A 1103 4.15 -35.77 30.06
N CYS A 1104 3.56 -35.52 28.88
CA CYS A 1104 4.36 -35.21 27.68
C CYS A 1104 4.83 -33.74 27.58
N LYS A 1105 4.21 -32.81 28.34
CA LYS A 1105 4.48 -31.36 28.37
C LYS A 1105 4.35 -30.63 27.00
N LYS A 1106 3.94 -31.33 25.95
CA LYS A 1106 3.76 -30.84 24.57
C LYS A 1106 2.28 -30.53 24.29
N ASP A 1107 1.42 -31.54 24.37
CA ASP A 1107 0.01 -31.48 24.00
C ASP A 1107 -0.83 -30.70 25.03
N ARG A 1108 -1.92 -30.08 24.54
CA ARG A 1108 -2.76 -29.16 25.31
C ARG A 1108 -4.25 -29.35 25.05
N TYR A 1109 -5.06 -29.05 26.07
CA TYR A 1109 -6.51 -29.22 26.01
C TYR A 1109 -7.26 -28.00 26.58
N CYS A 1110 -8.41 -27.66 26.01
CA CYS A 1110 -9.27 -26.58 26.55
C CYS A 1110 -10.04 -27.04 27.80
N SER A 1111 -10.23 -28.35 27.97
CA SER A 1111 -10.87 -28.96 29.13
C SER A 1111 -10.38 -30.40 29.34
N THR A 1112 -10.58 -30.93 30.55
CA THR A 1112 -10.35 -32.34 30.87
C THR A 1112 -11.22 -33.30 30.04
N ALA A 1113 -12.37 -32.85 29.55
CA ALA A 1113 -13.21 -33.63 28.62
C ALA A 1113 -12.51 -33.82 27.26
N CYS A 1114 -11.88 -32.78 26.71
CA CYS A 1114 -11.06 -32.92 25.51
C CYS A 1114 -9.80 -33.75 25.76
N GLN A 1115 -9.17 -33.63 26.93
CA GLN A 1115 -8.05 -34.49 27.31
C GLN A 1115 -8.43 -35.97 27.34
N LYS A 1116 -9.61 -36.32 27.92
CA LYS A 1116 -10.13 -37.68 27.91
C LYS A 1116 -10.48 -38.16 26.50
N LYS A 1117 -11.05 -37.29 25.63
CA LYS A 1117 -11.42 -37.65 24.26
C LYS A 1117 -10.23 -37.90 23.32
N ASP A 1118 -9.07 -37.29 23.57
CA ASP A 1118 -7.83 -37.62 22.84
C ASP A 1118 -7.07 -38.82 23.48
N TRP A 1119 -7.45 -39.24 24.70
CA TRP A 1119 -6.54 -39.96 25.59
C TRP A 1119 -6.03 -41.28 25.03
N ASP A 1120 -6.86 -42.09 24.38
CA ASP A 1120 -6.44 -43.40 23.87
C ASP A 1120 -5.43 -43.26 22.72
N ARG A 1121 -5.72 -42.38 21.75
CA ARG A 1121 -4.80 -42.01 20.64
C ARG A 1121 -3.56 -41.25 21.12
N HIS A 1122 -3.69 -40.49 22.20
CA HIS A 1122 -2.59 -39.78 22.84
C HIS A 1122 -1.67 -40.76 23.58
N ARG A 1123 -2.23 -41.77 24.28
CA ARG A 1123 -1.51 -42.79 25.07
C ARG A 1123 -0.55 -43.61 24.22
N GLU A 1124 -0.97 -44.02 23.02
CA GLU A 1124 -0.12 -44.74 22.05
C GLU A 1124 1.21 -44.00 21.79
N ARG A 1125 1.16 -42.66 21.68
CA ARG A 1125 2.35 -41.82 21.46
C ARG A 1125 3.30 -41.73 22.66
N HIS A 1126 2.95 -42.21 23.85
CA HIS A 1126 3.87 -42.30 24.99
C HIS A 1126 4.76 -43.54 24.92
N HIS A 1127 4.37 -44.61 24.21
CA HIS A 1127 5.20 -45.81 24.08
C HIS A 1127 6.44 -45.57 23.21
N ASN A 1128 6.33 -44.76 22.15
CA ASN A 1128 7.44 -44.45 21.24
C ASN A 1128 8.40 -43.36 21.77
N TYR A 1129 8.48 -43.15 23.09
CA TYR A 1129 9.33 -42.15 23.75
C TYR A 1129 10.23 -42.75 24.85
N TRP A 1130 10.43 -44.08 24.85
CA TRP A 1130 11.24 -44.82 25.83
C TRP A 1130 12.38 -45.67 25.22
N GLU A 1131 12.79 -45.39 23.97
CA GLU A 1131 13.91 -46.05 23.28
C GLU A 1131 15.01 -45.08 22.75
N LYS A 1132 15.05 -43.83 23.25
CA LYS A 1132 16.19 -42.91 23.11
C LYS A 1132 16.31 -41.98 24.32
#